data_AF-A0A958DCX3-F1
#
_entry.id   AF-A0A958DCX3-F1
#
_cell.length_a   1.000
_cell.length_b   1.000
_cell.length_c   1.000
_cell.angle_alpha   90.00
_cell.angle_beta   90.00
_cell.angle_gamma   90.00
#
_symmetry.space_group_name_H-M   'P 1'
#
loop_
_entity.id
_entity.type
_entity.pdbx_description
1 polymer ?
#
loop_
_entity_poly.entity_id
_entity_poly.type
_entity_poly.pdbx_seq_one_letter_code
_entity_poly.pdbx_strand_id
1 'polypeptide(L)'
;MKISRTFKIAIVLLGIVLLAGSQLLHAAPGEDRSLQAAWEAAVARGGYEFTTTIQQTAHPLPKLVNVGLGSKTDNIYIEGKTDSHVESMQMKLWSDGGSAALGTGALEIKVEDGKAYGRTDQEPWREMDDVTGLFAPGQDAFGFLHAATNVVADQQASSGYTIYHFDLDGVAFASYMRDGATAELERSGQLPQSYELELSPHFVNMAGSGELWVDDATGLPLRQIIDVQFPPDKYEQVDARITTDFANWSRPATAGGVLAGLIDGAFTPAAIARVQGFLAAVLGGMIFLAVLMQYRKSRKFYGALALALIAIMVIGPTLEADRAQAFIADQKTQQATYDERQQARQRQAQWQAEQSAPPADPHQNPLGDTPASANHAPNVDATPTPLELLFDQLPAYDDGTDSDGDRLTDVDEILTHTDPANSDSDDDGLSDGVEQFKLGTDPSVADSDSDGIPDGPEVVGFAYGGQQWYLNPNDPDTNQDGALDSAECSYDETSGLVCPDTDGDGTPDVFDDDNDGDGVPDQLDAALDTVVGDPTTGLANNRFQFEINDLTVDKPVYVDFQLRPTDPDHLWYTLNVLDWPSNDRDGQIQRVPDTTFYDQLSPEQQQAGGSDPQLQDGDLRLVPMLEIEIPFQNGHYGNLPVLPGAPPIQASTPITAWLDTEATQAFGINVRKLDDTSGTLLATVPLTLVEDGEGASPVAFSGRMFYRPITSDFGPTQQARLVWMVEMLTNTCTPVPDSFQPPDVPEQQRRLVWCDDAANWQENGSTVVHVYEDSWVLTGMSVREDHGVEAAVIYEDPAFTAAQSGYTPGGFHDDNLWALSQGLDRSLMAGRGTTGIDLTINEIAARWDKTQNGAVSDTDRWGIPQDALYVDTFSFDQQAGMMAIPMTTTKQILNDHFTAQADAGGIQDPTLMVVRE
;
A
#
# COMPACT_ATOMS: atom_id res chain seq x y z
N MET A 1 -35.83 75.11 10.26
CA MET A 1 -34.50 75.73 10.43
C MET A 1 -33.97 75.39 11.82
N LYS A 2 -32.69 74.97 11.90
CA LYS A 2 -31.85 74.77 13.10
C LYS A 2 -32.02 73.46 13.88
N ILE A 3 -31.07 72.54 13.65
CA ILE A 3 -30.57 71.61 14.68
C ILE A 3 -29.49 72.35 15.49
N SER A 4 -29.52 72.15 16.81
CA SER A 4 -28.82 72.94 17.82
C SER A 4 -27.42 72.43 18.16
N ARG A 5 -26.49 73.40 18.17
CA ARG A 5 -25.30 73.68 19.01
C ARG A 5 -24.57 72.61 19.87
N THR A 6 -25.11 71.46 20.23
CA THR A 6 -24.38 70.47 21.04
C THR A 6 -23.38 69.63 20.22
N PHE A 7 -23.59 69.55 18.90
CA PHE A 7 -22.70 68.81 18.00
C PHE A 7 -21.42 69.58 17.60
N LYS A 8 -21.34 70.89 17.89
CA LYS A 8 -20.24 71.77 17.46
C LYS A 8 -19.06 71.85 18.45
N ILE A 9 -19.15 71.20 19.61
CA ILE A 9 -18.10 71.25 20.64
C ILE A 9 -17.21 69.97 20.61
N ALA A 10 -17.72 68.85 20.10
CA ALA A 10 -16.91 67.63 19.92
C ALA A 10 -15.91 67.72 18.76
N ILE A 11 -16.26 68.46 17.69
CA ILE A 11 -15.45 68.59 16.46
C ILE A 11 -14.22 69.51 16.65
N VAL A 12 -14.20 70.33 17.71
CA VAL A 12 -13.09 71.27 17.97
C VAL A 12 -12.04 70.67 18.93
N LEU A 13 -12.38 69.64 19.71
CA LEU A 13 -11.45 68.95 20.61
C LEU A 13 -10.72 67.76 19.96
N LEU A 14 -11.29 67.16 18.91
CA LEU A 14 -10.61 66.11 18.14
C LEU A 14 -9.56 66.68 17.15
N GLY A 15 -9.69 67.95 16.77
CA GLY A 15 -8.79 68.65 15.84
C GLY A 15 -7.48 69.17 16.44
N ILE A 16 -7.24 68.99 17.75
CA ILE A 16 -6.02 69.47 18.43
C ILE A 16 -5.06 68.32 18.80
N VAL A 17 -5.52 67.05 18.72
CA VAL A 17 -4.68 65.87 18.99
C VAL A 17 -4.04 65.30 17.71
N LEU A 18 -4.57 65.63 16.53
CA LEU A 18 -4.05 65.17 15.22
C LEU A 18 -2.98 66.09 14.60
N LEU A 19 -2.47 67.09 15.35
CA LEU A 19 -1.52 68.11 14.87
C LEU A 19 -0.15 68.10 15.59
N ALA A 20 0.16 67.07 16.36
CA ALA A 20 1.45 66.91 17.04
C ALA A 20 1.93 65.46 16.96
N GLY A 21 2.44 65.07 15.78
CA GLY A 21 2.96 63.72 15.56
C GLY A 21 3.45 63.49 14.14
N SER A 22 3.96 64.53 13.48
CA SER A 22 4.69 64.38 12.22
C SER A 22 6.05 65.07 12.37
N GLN A 23 7.09 64.34 11.96
CA GLN A 23 8.52 64.66 11.92
C GLN A 23 9.38 64.11 13.07
N LEU A 24 10.06 62.99 12.76
CA LEU A 24 11.45 62.57 13.06
C LEU A 24 11.45 61.04 12.87
N LEU A 25 11.93 60.48 11.75
CA LEU A 25 13.35 60.36 11.44
C LEU A 25 13.59 60.39 9.92
N HIS A 26 14.56 61.20 9.52
CA HIS A 26 15.32 61.00 8.29
C HIS A 26 16.36 59.90 8.54
N ALA A 27 16.40 58.89 7.69
CA ALA A 27 17.59 58.07 7.46
C ALA A 27 18.03 58.22 5.98
N ALA A 28 19.34 58.29 5.79
CA ALA A 28 20.09 58.52 4.55
C ALA A 28 20.03 57.29 3.59
N PRO A 29 20.60 57.36 2.37
CA PRO A 29 20.25 56.47 1.26
C PRO A 29 21.04 55.15 1.32
N GLY A 30 20.31 54.04 1.29
CA GLY A 30 20.78 52.69 0.99
C GLY A 30 19.76 52.05 0.04
N GLU A 31 20.22 51.17 -0.85
CA GLU A 31 19.55 50.74 -2.10
C GLU A 31 18.22 49.96 -1.95
N ASP A 32 17.66 49.76 -0.75
CA ASP A 32 16.42 48.97 -0.56
C ASP A 32 15.08 49.71 -0.81
N ARG A 33 15.08 51.05 -0.96
CA ARG A 33 13.82 51.81 -0.89
C ARG A 33 12.93 51.74 -2.15
N SER A 34 13.42 51.28 -3.30
CA SER A 34 12.66 51.31 -4.56
C SER A 34 11.69 50.15 -4.72
N LEU A 35 12.08 48.93 -4.30
CA LEU A 35 11.21 47.75 -4.33
C LEU A 35 10.05 47.91 -3.34
N GLN A 36 10.38 48.39 -2.13
CA GLN A 36 9.39 48.69 -1.09
C GLN A 36 8.44 49.82 -1.50
N ALA A 37 8.93 50.86 -2.20
CA ALA A 37 8.07 51.92 -2.74
C ALA A 37 7.13 51.41 -3.85
N ALA A 38 7.58 50.46 -4.69
CA ALA A 38 6.74 49.84 -5.71
C ALA A 38 5.67 48.93 -5.10
N TRP A 39 6.02 48.18 -4.04
CA TRP A 39 5.06 47.41 -3.24
C TRP A 39 4.04 48.31 -2.53
N GLU A 40 4.49 49.36 -1.84
CA GLU A 40 3.61 50.34 -1.19
C GLU A 40 2.66 51.00 -2.21
N ALA A 41 3.14 51.30 -3.42
CA ALA A 41 2.33 51.85 -4.50
C ALA A 41 1.27 50.84 -5.01
N ALA A 42 1.63 49.56 -5.12
CA ALA A 42 0.71 48.48 -5.49
C ALA A 42 -0.39 48.28 -4.44
N VAL A 43 0.00 48.15 -3.17
CA VAL A 43 -0.93 48.02 -2.02
C VAL A 43 -1.86 49.23 -1.93
N ALA A 44 -1.36 50.45 -2.16
CA ALA A 44 -2.19 51.66 -2.14
C ALA A 44 -3.25 51.74 -3.26
N ARG A 45 -3.07 51.00 -4.37
CA ARG A 45 -4.12 50.86 -5.41
C ARG A 45 -5.10 49.75 -5.01
N GLY A 46 -4.57 48.64 -4.49
CA GLY A 46 -5.29 47.51 -3.91
C GLY A 46 -6.13 46.66 -4.86
N GLY A 47 -6.46 47.13 -6.07
CA GLY A 47 -7.17 46.34 -7.09
C GLY A 47 -6.41 46.25 -8.40
N TYR A 48 -6.23 45.05 -8.94
CA TYR A 48 -5.54 44.80 -10.21
C TYR A 48 -5.96 43.48 -10.84
N GLU A 49 -5.68 43.35 -12.14
CA GLU A 49 -5.78 42.10 -12.89
C GLU A 49 -4.38 41.54 -13.08
N PHE A 50 -4.26 40.22 -13.05
CA PHE A 50 -2.99 39.54 -13.23
C PHE A 50 -3.13 38.31 -14.11
N THR A 51 -2.06 37.98 -14.82
CA THR A 51 -1.90 36.71 -15.51
C THR A 51 -0.59 36.09 -15.09
N THR A 52 -0.63 34.88 -14.56
CA THR A 52 0.55 34.16 -14.09
C THR A 52 0.75 32.90 -14.91
N THR A 53 1.97 32.70 -15.40
CA THR A 53 2.42 31.44 -15.98
C THR A 53 3.43 30.83 -15.04
N ILE A 54 3.19 29.60 -14.60
CA ILE A 54 4.13 28.81 -13.81
C ILE A 54 4.63 27.69 -14.71
N GLN A 55 5.93 27.67 -14.96
CA GLN A 55 6.61 26.58 -15.63
C GLN A 55 7.41 25.84 -14.57
N GLN A 56 6.98 24.64 -14.22
CA GLN A 56 7.68 23.77 -13.28
C GLN A 56 8.39 22.69 -14.07
N THR A 57 9.70 22.55 -13.88
CA THR A 57 10.49 21.48 -14.47
C THR A 57 11.01 20.59 -13.35
N ALA A 58 10.51 19.37 -13.29
CA ALA A 58 11.04 18.34 -12.42
C ALA A 58 12.22 17.65 -13.12
N HIS A 59 13.39 17.73 -12.50
CA HIS A 59 14.62 17.08 -12.92
C HIS A 59 14.80 15.81 -12.10
N PRO A 60 14.70 14.63 -12.71
CA PRO A 60 14.98 13.38 -12.00
C PRO A 60 16.41 13.39 -11.47
N LEU A 61 16.61 13.06 -10.20
CA LEU A 61 17.93 12.93 -9.62
C LEU A 61 18.66 11.73 -10.24
N PRO A 62 20.00 11.73 -10.31
CA PRO A 62 20.78 10.62 -10.88
C PRO A 62 20.76 9.40 -9.94
N LYS A 63 19.59 8.76 -9.84
CA LYS A 63 19.28 7.59 -9.02
C LYS A 63 18.69 6.50 -9.92
N LEU A 64 18.86 5.25 -9.53
CA LEU A 64 18.50 4.08 -10.34
C LEU A 64 17.02 4.07 -10.76
N VAL A 65 16.12 4.45 -9.86
CA VAL A 65 14.67 4.56 -10.10
C VAL A 65 14.26 5.61 -11.14
N ASN A 66 15.19 6.50 -11.53
CA ASN A 66 14.94 7.59 -12.48
C ASN A 66 15.58 7.37 -13.85
N VAL A 67 16.19 6.20 -14.09
CA VAL A 67 16.82 5.87 -15.37
C VAL A 67 15.75 5.84 -16.46
N GLY A 68 15.99 6.55 -17.56
CA GLY A 68 15.03 6.70 -18.68
C GLY A 68 14.03 7.84 -18.53
N LEU A 69 13.91 8.45 -17.35
CA LEU A 69 13.04 9.61 -17.14
C LEU A 69 13.72 10.89 -17.62
N GLY A 70 13.08 11.56 -18.59
CA GLY A 70 13.44 12.93 -18.98
C GLY A 70 12.85 13.95 -18.01
N SER A 71 13.43 15.16 -17.98
CA SER A 71 12.82 16.25 -17.20
C SER A 71 11.40 16.54 -17.70
N LYS A 72 10.43 16.45 -16.81
CA LYS A 72 9.03 16.76 -17.11
C LYS A 72 8.80 18.23 -16.84
N THR A 73 8.15 18.93 -17.78
CA THR A 73 7.79 20.34 -17.60
C THR A 73 6.29 20.50 -17.64
N ASP A 74 5.74 20.92 -16.51
CA ASP A 74 4.32 21.21 -16.36
C ASP A 74 4.11 22.73 -16.43
N ASN A 75 3.12 23.15 -17.21
CA ASN A 75 2.79 24.56 -17.39
C ASN A 75 1.41 24.84 -16.82
N ILE A 76 1.36 25.74 -15.86
CA ILE A 76 0.12 26.18 -15.24
C ILE A 76 -0.11 27.63 -15.65
N TYR A 77 -1.32 27.92 -16.13
CA TYR A 77 -1.72 29.28 -16.44
C TYR A 77 -2.84 29.71 -15.51
N ILE A 78 -2.69 30.91 -14.96
CA ILE A 78 -3.64 31.53 -14.05
C ILE A 78 -4.00 32.90 -14.61
N GLU A 79 -5.29 33.21 -14.69
CA GLU A 79 -5.75 34.58 -14.86
C GLU A 79 -6.61 34.95 -13.67
N GLY A 80 -6.48 36.18 -13.18
CA GLY A 80 -7.27 36.60 -12.03
C GLY A 80 -7.42 38.09 -11.90
N LYS A 81 -8.37 38.46 -11.05
CA LYS A 81 -8.60 39.81 -10.58
C LYS A 81 -8.73 39.79 -9.08
N THR A 82 -8.04 40.69 -8.42
CA THR A 82 -8.11 40.86 -6.98
C THR A 82 -8.41 42.31 -6.63
N ASP A 83 -9.13 42.52 -5.54
CA ASP A 83 -9.26 43.81 -4.87
C ASP A 83 -9.21 43.62 -3.35
N SER A 84 -8.04 43.89 -2.80
CA SER A 84 -7.73 43.78 -1.36
C SER A 84 -8.58 44.70 -0.48
N HIS A 85 -9.18 45.77 -1.01
CA HIS A 85 -10.05 46.65 -0.22
C HIS A 85 -11.41 46.04 0.11
N VAL A 86 -11.85 45.07 -0.70
CA VAL A 86 -13.15 44.39 -0.56
C VAL A 86 -12.98 42.88 -0.37
N GLU A 87 -11.75 42.43 -0.09
CA GLU A 87 -11.37 41.02 0.15
C GLU A 87 -11.90 40.07 -0.94
N SER A 88 -11.98 40.56 -2.18
CA SER A 88 -12.55 39.82 -3.30
C SER A 88 -11.46 39.36 -4.26
N MET A 89 -11.43 38.06 -4.55
CA MET A 89 -10.54 37.49 -5.55
C MET A 89 -11.34 36.60 -6.48
N GLN A 90 -11.10 36.71 -7.79
CA GLN A 90 -11.62 35.79 -8.78
C GLN A 90 -10.47 35.32 -9.66
N MET A 91 -10.33 34.03 -9.85
CA MET A 91 -9.29 33.46 -10.69
C MET A 91 -9.79 32.29 -11.51
N LYS A 92 -9.09 32.02 -12.61
CA LYS A 92 -9.23 30.81 -13.40
C LYS A 92 -7.87 30.18 -13.57
N LEU A 93 -7.84 28.87 -13.38
CA LEU A 93 -6.66 28.03 -13.43
C LEU A 93 -6.80 27.03 -14.58
N TRP A 94 -5.74 26.87 -15.37
CA TRP A 94 -5.60 25.83 -16.38
C TRP A 94 -4.32 25.03 -16.15
N SER A 95 -4.44 23.70 -16.24
CA SER A 95 -3.35 22.72 -16.14
C SER A 95 -3.53 21.61 -17.18
N ASP A 96 -2.45 20.88 -17.52
CA ASP A 96 -2.38 19.65 -18.34
C ASP A 96 -3.46 19.47 -19.42
N GLY A 97 -3.35 20.28 -20.49
CA GLY A 97 -4.17 20.18 -21.70
C GLY A 97 -5.32 21.20 -21.80
N GLY A 98 -5.63 21.90 -20.71
CA GLY A 98 -6.49 23.09 -20.74
C GLY A 98 -5.77 24.29 -21.36
N SER A 99 -6.44 25.04 -22.23
CA SER A 99 -5.85 26.23 -22.85
C SER A 99 -6.66 27.48 -22.52
N ALA A 100 -5.97 28.52 -22.05
CA ALA A 100 -6.52 29.87 -21.95
C ALA A 100 -7.09 30.37 -23.30
N ALA A 101 -6.57 29.87 -24.43
CA ALA A 101 -7.06 30.20 -25.77
C ALA A 101 -8.37 29.50 -26.15
N LEU A 102 -8.67 28.33 -25.55
CA LEU A 102 -9.87 27.53 -25.85
C LEU A 102 -11.02 27.79 -24.86
N GLY A 103 -10.71 28.25 -23.65
CA GLY A 103 -11.70 28.68 -22.66
C GLY A 103 -12.52 27.55 -22.00
N THR A 104 -12.12 26.29 -22.16
CA THR A 104 -12.78 25.09 -21.60
C THR A 104 -11.81 24.34 -20.66
N GLY A 105 -12.32 23.73 -19.59
CA GLY A 105 -11.51 22.97 -18.63
C GLY A 105 -10.82 23.82 -17.57
N ALA A 106 -11.30 25.06 -17.35
CA ALA A 106 -10.76 25.94 -16.32
C ALA A 106 -11.40 25.64 -14.96
N LEU A 107 -10.60 25.53 -13.91
CA LEU A 107 -11.09 25.63 -12.55
C LEU A 107 -11.27 27.11 -12.21
N GLU A 108 -12.51 27.54 -12.02
CA GLU A 108 -12.82 28.89 -11.59
C GLU A 108 -12.97 28.94 -10.08
N ILE A 109 -12.24 29.84 -9.43
CA ILE A 109 -12.27 30.05 -7.99
C ILE A 109 -12.66 31.50 -7.74
N LYS A 110 -13.58 31.71 -6.79
CA LYS A 110 -13.87 33.04 -6.27
C LYS A 110 -13.87 33.04 -4.74
N VAL A 111 -13.29 34.08 -4.16
CA VAL A 111 -13.33 34.36 -2.73
C VAL A 111 -14.14 35.63 -2.54
N GLU A 112 -15.22 35.52 -1.78
CA GLU A 112 -16.12 36.63 -1.43
C GLU A 112 -16.54 36.47 0.05
N ASP A 113 -16.45 37.55 0.84
CA ASP A 113 -16.80 37.57 2.28
C ASP A 113 -16.06 36.49 3.12
N GLY A 114 -14.79 36.21 2.79
CA GLY A 114 -13.96 35.23 3.51
C GLY A 114 -14.32 33.77 3.25
N LYS A 115 -15.13 33.49 2.23
CA LYS A 115 -15.48 32.12 1.80
C LYS A 115 -15.01 31.87 0.37
N ALA A 116 -14.34 30.74 0.17
CA ALA A 116 -13.92 30.30 -1.15
C ALA A 116 -15.03 29.46 -1.80
N TYR A 117 -15.21 29.68 -3.10
CA TYR A 117 -16.11 28.91 -3.94
C TYR A 117 -15.37 28.46 -5.18
N GLY A 118 -15.56 27.20 -5.56
CA GLY A 118 -14.98 26.60 -6.75
C GLY A 118 -16.05 26.09 -7.71
N ARG A 119 -15.73 26.09 -9.01
CA ARG A 119 -16.46 25.35 -10.02
C ARG A 119 -15.56 24.99 -11.19
N THR A 120 -15.91 23.92 -11.88
CA THR A 120 -15.31 23.57 -13.17
C THR A 120 -16.35 23.82 -14.26
N ASP A 121 -15.98 24.54 -15.31
CA ASP A 121 -16.87 24.90 -16.42
C ASP A 121 -18.20 25.56 -15.98
N GLN A 122 -19.35 25.14 -16.54
CA GLN A 122 -20.67 25.71 -16.23
C GLN A 122 -21.37 25.08 -15.01
N GLU A 123 -20.64 24.34 -14.16
CA GLU A 123 -21.20 23.80 -12.93
C GLU A 123 -21.64 24.90 -11.95
N PRO A 124 -22.61 24.61 -11.06
CA PRO A 124 -22.95 25.52 -9.97
C PRO A 124 -21.76 25.67 -9.01
N TRP A 125 -21.55 26.90 -8.52
CA TRP A 125 -20.55 27.20 -7.49
C TRP A 125 -20.78 26.35 -6.24
N ARG A 126 -19.72 25.71 -5.75
CA ARG A 126 -19.71 24.96 -4.49
C ARG A 126 -18.74 25.64 -3.53
N GLU A 127 -19.15 25.75 -2.27
CA GLU A 127 -18.24 26.23 -1.20
C GLU A 127 -17.11 25.22 -1.05
N MET A 128 -15.89 25.72 -0.92
CA MET A 128 -14.68 24.92 -0.75
C MET A 128 -13.81 25.54 0.33
N ASP A 129 -12.93 24.74 0.92
CA ASP A 129 -11.92 25.27 1.84
C ASP A 129 -11.02 26.27 1.10
N ASP A 130 -10.58 27.34 1.79
CA ASP A 130 -9.83 28.42 1.16
C ASP A 130 -8.41 27.98 0.81
N VAL A 131 -8.27 27.38 -0.36
CA VAL A 131 -7.00 26.94 -0.95
C VAL A 131 -6.16 28.11 -1.48
N THR A 132 -6.67 29.35 -1.48
CA THR A 132 -5.90 30.51 -2.00
C THR A 132 -4.72 30.90 -1.11
N GLY A 133 -4.74 30.49 0.16
CA GLY A 133 -3.64 30.66 1.11
C GLY A 133 -2.33 29.98 0.71
N LEU A 134 -2.37 28.99 -0.21
CA LEU A 134 -1.19 28.29 -0.71
C LEU A 134 -0.40 29.08 -1.78
N PHE A 135 -1.03 30.07 -2.44
CA PHE A 135 -0.43 30.79 -3.56
C PHE A 135 -0.43 32.32 -3.38
N ALA A 136 -1.29 32.85 -2.52
CA ALA A 136 -1.33 34.26 -2.12
C ALA A 136 -1.85 34.36 -0.67
N PRO A 137 -1.02 34.03 0.35
CA PRO A 137 -1.41 34.11 1.75
C PRO A 137 -1.84 35.55 2.06
N GLY A 138 -3.03 35.71 2.64
CA GLY A 138 -3.61 37.05 2.88
C GLY A 138 -4.01 37.80 1.61
N GLN A 139 -4.16 37.10 0.47
CA GLN A 139 -4.43 37.66 -0.86
C GLN A 139 -3.32 38.56 -1.44
N ASP A 140 -2.08 38.46 -0.93
CA ASP A 140 -0.96 39.28 -1.41
C ASP A 140 -0.10 38.55 -2.47
N ALA A 141 -0.25 38.94 -3.74
CA ALA A 141 0.57 38.40 -4.84
C ALA A 141 2.04 38.87 -4.78
N PHE A 142 2.38 39.80 -3.89
CA PHE A 142 3.74 40.32 -3.71
C PHE A 142 4.48 39.69 -2.52
N GLY A 143 3.93 38.64 -1.89
CA GLY A 143 4.52 37.97 -0.72
C GLY A 143 6.00 37.58 -0.89
N PHE A 144 6.41 37.19 -2.10
CA PHE A 144 7.81 36.85 -2.41
C PHE A 144 8.79 38.00 -2.24
N LEU A 145 8.33 39.25 -2.31
CA LEU A 145 9.19 40.43 -2.13
C LEU A 145 9.63 40.60 -0.67
N HIS A 146 8.95 39.99 0.30
CA HIS A 146 9.38 39.97 1.70
C HIS A 146 10.66 39.15 1.91
N ALA A 147 10.98 38.26 0.99
CA ALA A 147 12.18 37.44 0.97
C ALA A 147 13.26 37.96 0.01
N ALA A 148 13.04 39.12 -0.62
CA ALA A 148 13.99 39.69 -1.57
C ALA A 148 15.21 40.29 -0.85
N THR A 149 16.40 39.87 -1.26
CA THR A 149 17.69 40.36 -0.78
C THR A 149 18.59 40.72 -1.96
N ASN A 150 19.71 41.42 -1.72
CA ASN A 150 20.68 41.79 -2.76
C ASN A 150 20.05 42.49 -3.99
N VAL A 151 19.15 43.44 -3.76
CA VAL A 151 18.41 44.11 -4.84
C VAL A 151 19.33 45.00 -5.68
N VAL A 152 19.35 44.79 -7.00
CA VAL A 152 20.12 45.58 -7.96
C VAL A 152 19.21 46.08 -9.09
N ALA A 153 19.25 47.39 -9.36
CA ALA A 153 18.50 47.99 -10.47
C ALA A 153 19.32 47.95 -11.77
N ASP A 154 18.75 47.35 -12.84
CA ASP A 154 19.32 47.44 -14.18
C ASP A 154 18.82 48.72 -14.89
N GLN A 155 19.72 49.69 -15.04
CA GLN A 155 19.45 50.98 -15.69
C GLN A 155 19.65 50.97 -17.22
N GLN A 156 19.91 49.81 -17.85
CA GLN A 156 20.02 49.70 -19.31
C GLN A 156 18.69 49.39 -20.03
N ALA A 157 17.58 49.25 -19.31
CA ALA A 157 16.27 49.02 -19.89
C ALA A 157 15.72 50.26 -20.65
N SER A 158 15.00 50.01 -21.74
CA SER A 158 14.41 51.01 -22.64
C SER A 158 13.57 52.09 -21.93
N SER A 159 13.45 53.29 -22.51
CA SER A 159 12.72 54.42 -21.92
C SER A 159 11.28 54.07 -21.50
N GLY A 160 11.02 53.98 -20.20
CA GLY A 160 9.66 53.83 -19.64
C GLY A 160 9.52 52.92 -18.40
N TYR A 161 10.49 52.06 -18.10
CA TYR A 161 10.45 51.16 -16.94
C TYR A 161 11.86 50.82 -16.44
N THR A 162 11.96 50.46 -15.15
CA THR A 162 13.18 49.98 -14.48
C THR A 162 13.01 48.52 -14.07
N ILE A 163 14.03 47.68 -14.30
CA ILE A 163 14.06 46.28 -13.86
C ILE A 163 14.90 46.18 -12.58
N TYR A 164 14.37 45.52 -11.56
CA TYR A 164 15.07 45.20 -10.33
C TYR A 164 15.31 43.70 -10.26
N HIS A 165 16.56 43.28 -10.13
CA HIS A 165 16.95 41.90 -9.85
C HIS A 165 17.17 41.72 -8.36
N PHE A 166 16.81 40.57 -7.79
CA PHE A 166 17.01 40.27 -6.38
C PHE A 166 17.20 38.76 -6.17
N ASP A 167 17.84 38.39 -5.07
CA ASP A 167 17.94 37.00 -4.60
C ASP A 167 16.80 36.71 -3.62
N LEU A 168 16.34 35.47 -3.54
CA LEU A 168 15.31 35.03 -2.60
C LEU A 168 15.91 34.27 -1.41
N ASP A 169 15.58 34.73 -0.20
CA ASP A 169 15.93 34.07 1.06
C ASP A 169 14.78 33.16 1.54
N GLY A 170 14.98 31.85 1.43
CA GLY A 170 14.00 30.83 1.83
C GLY A 170 13.59 30.90 3.31
N VAL A 171 14.51 31.25 4.21
CA VAL A 171 14.21 31.36 5.65
C VAL A 171 13.28 32.54 5.92
N ALA A 172 13.54 33.68 5.27
CA ALA A 172 12.69 34.86 5.36
C ALA A 172 11.29 34.59 4.78
N PHE A 173 11.22 33.89 3.65
CA PHE A 173 9.95 33.48 3.05
C PHE A 173 9.14 32.53 3.92
N ALA A 174 9.77 31.46 4.43
CA ALA A 174 9.14 30.49 5.32
C ALA A 174 8.59 31.18 6.58
N SER A 175 9.34 32.12 7.15
CA SER A 175 8.93 32.89 8.32
C SER A 175 7.68 33.73 8.04
N TYR A 176 7.66 34.41 6.90
CA TYR A 176 6.48 35.17 6.45
C TYR A 176 5.24 34.28 6.27
N MET A 177 5.41 33.10 5.67
CA MET A 177 4.32 32.13 5.48
C MET A 177 3.76 31.61 6.82
N ARG A 178 4.64 31.24 7.75
CA ARG A 178 4.24 30.79 9.09
C ARG A 178 3.50 31.88 9.85
N ASP A 179 4.02 33.10 9.84
CA ASP A 179 3.44 34.21 10.58
C ASP A 179 2.04 34.56 10.02
N GLY A 180 1.86 34.51 8.69
CA GLY A 180 0.56 34.65 8.04
C GLY A 180 -0.44 33.54 8.38
N ALA A 181 -0.01 32.28 8.34
CA ALA A 181 -0.82 31.13 8.71
C ALA A 181 -1.24 31.17 10.19
N THR A 182 -0.31 31.56 11.07
CA THR A 182 -0.56 31.74 12.51
C THR A 182 -1.63 32.79 12.74
N ALA A 183 -1.53 33.96 12.08
CA ALA A 183 -2.50 35.03 12.20
C ALA A 183 -3.92 34.62 11.74
N GLU A 184 -4.03 33.81 10.68
CA GLU A 184 -5.34 33.33 10.22
C GLU A 184 -5.94 32.26 11.14
N LEU A 185 -5.11 31.34 11.67
CA LEU A 185 -5.53 30.33 12.64
C LEU A 185 -5.93 30.93 13.99
N GLU A 186 -5.28 32.01 14.40
CA GLU A 186 -5.72 32.83 15.54
C GLU A 186 -7.06 33.53 15.26
N ARG A 187 -7.25 34.08 14.04
CA ARG A 187 -8.48 34.77 13.63
C ARG A 187 -9.68 33.83 13.50
N SER A 188 -9.47 32.60 13.03
CA SER A 188 -10.47 31.55 12.93
C SER A 188 -10.73 30.81 14.25
N GLY A 189 -9.95 31.09 15.29
CA GLY A 189 -10.08 30.52 16.63
C GLY A 189 -9.63 29.06 16.74
N GLN A 190 -8.80 28.61 15.79
CA GLN A 190 -8.37 27.21 15.64
C GLN A 190 -6.97 26.94 16.23
N LEU A 191 -6.26 27.96 16.74
CA LEU A 191 -4.95 27.77 17.40
C LEU A 191 -5.07 27.75 18.95
N PRO A 192 -4.77 26.64 19.65
CA PRO A 192 -4.71 26.60 21.12
C PRO A 192 -3.52 27.42 21.66
N GLN A 193 -3.65 28.04 22.85
CA GLN A 193 -2.69 29.00 23.44
C GLN A 193 -1.28 28.46 23.82
N SER A 194 -0.83 27.33 23.26
CA SER A 194 0.47 26.73 23.57
C SER A 194 1.18 26.03 22.41
N TYR A 195 0.76 26.26 21.16
CA TYR A 195 1.39 25.66 19.98
C TYR A 195 1.97 26.73 19.05
N GLU A 196 3.23 26.57 18.65
CA GLU A 196 3.88 27.34 17.59
C GLU A 196 3.89 26.51 16.30
N LEU A 197 3.56 27.11 15.16
CA LEU A 197 3.72 26.45 13.86
C LEU A 197 5.19 26.38 13.49
N GLU A 198 5.69 25.19 13.16
CA GLU A 198 7.05 25.04 12.67
C GLU A 198 7.19 25.50 11.19
N LEU A 199 8.39 25.91 10.82
CA LEU A 199 8.71 26.32 9.45
C LEU A 199 8.91 25.07 8.59
N SER A 200 8.14 24.92 7.51
CA SER A 200 8.31 23.79 6.58
C SER A 200 9.74 23.79 5.98
N PRO A 201 10.49 22.67 6.08
CA PRO A 201 11.85 22.56 5.55
C PRO A 201 11.96 22.84 4.05
N HIS A 202 10.87 22.62 3.30
CA HIS A 202 10.81 22.88 1.86
C HIS A 202 10.96 24.36 1.50
N PHE A 203 10.42 25.27 2.32
CA PHE A 203 10.55 26.72 2.09
C PHE A 203 11.86 27.26 2.69
N VAL A 204 12.29 26.74 3.83
CA VAL A 204 13.51 27.16 4.52
C VAL A 204 14.75 26.95 3.65
N ASN A 205 14.81 25.83 2.93
CA ASN A 205 15.95 25.47 2.07
C ASN A 205 15.77 25.86 0.60
N MET A 206 14.74 26.66 0.28
CA MET A 206 14.53 27.17 -1.07
C MET A 206 15.59 28.22 -1.41
N ALA A 207 16.13 28.14 -2.63
CA ALA A 207 17.00 29.16 -3.19
C ALA A 207 16.44 29.64 -4.53
N GLY A 208 16.56 30.93 -4.80
CA GLY A 208 16.03 31.49 -6.05
C GLY A 208 16.47 32.91 -6.30
N SER A 209 16.03 33.43 -7.44
CA SER A 209 16.22 34.83 -7.82
C SER A 209 14.96 35.35 -8.48
N GLY A 210 14.78 36.67 -8.46
CA GLY A 210 13.60 37.28 -9.05
C GLY A 210 13.92 38.58 -9.79
N GLU A 211 12.99 38.95 -10.65
CA GLU A 211 12.96 40.21 -11.37
C GLU A 211 11.63 40.92 -11.12
N LEU A 212 11.67 42.22 -10.86
CA LEU A 212 10.50 43.09 -10.79
C LEU A 212 10.65 44.25 -11.77
N TRP A 213 9.73 44.33 -12.71
CA TRP A 213 9.67 45.37 -13.72
C TRP A 213 8.70 46.45 -13.24
N VAL A 214 9.19 47.68 -13.04
CA VAL A 214 8.42 48.79 -12.47
C VAL A 214 8.34 49.93 -13.48
N ASP A 215 7.13 50.43 -13.73
CA ASP A 215 6.90 51.56 -14.63
C ASP A 215 7.45 52.86 -14.02
N ASP A 216 8.32 53.57 -14.74
CA ASP A 216 9.01 54.76 -14.22
C ASP A 216 8.07 55.95 -13.98
N ALA A 217 6.92 55.99 -14.68
CA ALA A 217 5.98 57.11 -14.61
C ALA A 217 4.97 56.96 -13.47
N THR A 218 4.60 55.73 -13.14
CA THR A 218 3.55 55.41 -12.16
C THR A 218 4.08 54.74 -10.90
N GLY A 219 5.29 54.17 -10.94
CA GLY A 219 5.89 53.42 -9.84
C GLY A 219 5.22 52.07 -9.58
N LEU A 220 4.39 51.58 -10.51
CA LEU A 220 3.63 50.33 -10.34
C LEU A 220 4.33 49.14 -11.00
N PRO A 221 4.22 47.93 -10.42
CA PRO A 221 4.69 46.70 -11.06
C PRO A 221 3.98 46.44 -12.39
N LEU A 222 4.76 46.09 -13.40
CA LEU A 222 4.30 45.65 -14.71
C LEU A 222 4.41 44.13 -14.85
N ARG A 223 5.53 43.57 -14.39
CA ARG A 223 5.83 42.13 -14.46
C ARG A 223 6.72 41.73 -13.30
N GLN A 224 6.49 40.53 -12.79
CA GLN A 224 7.35 39.85 -11.85
C GLN A 224 7.75 38.49 -12.44
N ILE A 225 9.03 38.14 -12.33
CA ILE A 225 9.55 36.82 -12.69
C ILE A 225 10.25 36.27 -11.46
N ILE A 226 9.95 35.05 -11.06
CA ILE A 226 10.55 34.37 -9.93
C ILE A 226 11.06 33.02 -10.43
N ASP A 227 12.36 32.80 -10.29
CA ASP A 227 13.02 31.53 -10.52
C ASP A 227 13.38 30.93 -9.16
N VAL A 228 12.75 29.82 -8.81
CA VAL A 228 12.99 29.12 -7.54
C VAL A 228 13.37 27.68 -7.81
N GLN A 229 14.37 27.22 -7.08
CA GLN A 229 14.78 25.84 -7.01
C GLN A 229 14.44 25.33 -5.62
N PHE A 230 13.62 24.29 -5.57
CA PHE A 230 13.30 23.61 -4.33
C PHE A 230 14.45 22.67 -3.95
N PRO A 231 14.66 22.40 -2.64
CA PRO A 231 15.60 21.38 -2.23
C PRO A 231 15.22 20.04 -2.88
N PRO A 232 16.21 19.22 -3.30
CA PRO A 232 15.93 17.91 -3.87
C PRO A 232 15.20 17.04 -2.85
N ASP A 233 14.18 16.31 -3.29
CA ASP A 233 13.52 15.29 -2.50
C ASP A 233 14.17 13.91 -2.72
N LYS A 234 13.50 12.81 -2.33
CA LYS A 234 14.06 11.47 -2.46
C LYS A 234 14.29 11.08 -3.93
N TYR A 235 13.61 11.69 -4.91
CA TYR A 235 13.60 11.25 -6.30
C TYR A 235 13.89 12.36 -7.31
N GLU A 236 13.50 13.60 -7.07
CA GLU A 236 13.61 14.68 -8.05
C GLU A 236 14.07 16.01 -7.45
N GLN A 237 14.59 16.87 -8.31
CA GLN A 237 14.86 18.26 -8.03
C GLN A 237 13.92 19.11 -8.87
N VAL A 238 13.18 20.00 -8.23
CA VAL A 238 12.16 20.81 -8.91
C VAL A 238 12.66 22.24 -9.07
N ASP A 239 12.69 22.69 -10.32
CA ASP A 239 12.88 24.09 -10.69
C ASP A 239 11.53 24.68 -11.12
N ALA A 240 11.20 25.89 -10.67
CA ALA A 240 9.99 26.58 -11.10
C ALA A 240 10.29 28.02 -11.50
N ARG A 241 9.82 28.39 -12.70
CA ARG A 241 9.78 29.77 -13.19
C ARG A 241 8.34 30.27 -13.16
N ILE A 242 8.08 31.26 -12.32
CA ILE A 242 6.79 31.92 -12.15
C ILE A 242 6.89 33.29 -12.81
N THR A 243 6.08 33.56 -13.83
CA THR A 243 5.99 34.87 -14.47
C THR A 243 4.59 35.45 -14.28
N THR A 244 4.48 36.56 -13.59
CA THR A 244 3.22 37.29 -13.36
C THR A 244 3.25 38.64 -14.05
N ASP A 245 2.28 38.88 -14.92
CA ASP A 245 2.01 40.18 -15.54
C ASP A 245 0.88 40.88 -14.82
N PHE A 246 1.05 42.17 -14.53
CA PHE A 246 0.05 42.98 -13.84
C PHE A 246 -0.55 44.02 -14.78
N ALA A 247 -1.88 44.14 -14.75
CA ALA A 247 -2.61 45.04 -15.61
C ALA A 247 -3.82 45.66 -14.90
N ASN A 248 -4.38 46.71 -15.51
CA ASN A 248 -5.65 47.31 -15.10
C ASN A 248 -5.72 47.72 -13.61
N TRP A 249 -4.59 48.24 -13.08
CA TRP A 249 -4.51 48.82 -11.75
C TRP A 249 -5.63 49.83 -11.49
N SER A 250 -6.35 49.65 -10.39
CA SER A 250 -7.40 50.54 -9.94
C SER A 250 -6.85 51.96 -9.71
N ARG A 251 -7.71 52.96 -9.87
CA ARG A 251 -7.31 54.36 -9.61
C ARG A 251 -7.10 54.55 -8.11
N PRO A 252 -6.14 55.41 -7.69
CA PRO A 252 -5.94 55.67 -6.27
C PRO A 252 -7.26 56.15 -5.67
N ALA A 253 -7.66 55.57 -4.55
CA ALA A 253 -8.85 55.99 -3.84
C ALA A 253 -8.64 57.44 -3.36
N THR A 254 -9.11 58.44 -4.13
CA THR A 254 -9.31 59.77 -3.56
C THR A 254 -10.42 59.62 -2.53
N ALA A 255 -10.09 59.83 -1.25
CA ALA A 255 -11.05 59.84 -0.16
C ALA A 255 -12.24 60.75 -0.52
N GLY A 256 -13.33 60.11 -0.96
CA GLY A 256 -14.58 60.76 -1.35
C GLY A 256 -15.06 60.36 -2.75
N GLY A 257 -15.98 59.40 -2.84
CA GLY A 257 -16.65 59.13 -4.12
C GLY A 257 -17.48 57.86 -4.24
N VAL A 258 -18.24 57.46 -3.22
CA VAL A 258 -19.39 56.55 -3.43
C VAL A 258 -20.39 57.27 -4.35
N LEU A 259 -20.91 56.57 -5.38
CA LEU A 259 -21.97 56.96 -6.34
C LEU A 259 -21.51 57.47 -7.73
N ALA A 260 -21.03 56.59 -8.61
CA ALA A 260 -21.12 56.77 -10.07
C ALA A 260 -20.78 55.48 -10.84
N GLY A 261 -21.70 54.52 -10.90
CA GLY A 261 -21.51 53.28 -11.68
C GLY A 261 -22.78 52.45 -11.81
N LEU A 262 -23.95 53.09 -11.94
CA LEU A 262 -25.24 52.43 -12.14
C LEU A 262 -25.90 52.80 -13.48
N ILE A 263 -25.14 53.26 -14.47
CA ILE A 263 -25.69 53.64 -15.77
C ILE A 263 -24.64 53.41 -16.86
N ASP A 264 -24.65 52.24 -17.52
CA ASP A 264 -24.59 52.14 -18.99
C ASP A 264 -24.60 50.67 -19.48
N GLY A 265 -25.56 50.38 -20.39
CA GLY A 265 -25.68 49.33 -21.44
C GLY A 265 -25.21 47.88 -21.17
N ALA A 266 -25.83 46.81 -21.63
CA ALA A 266 -26.90 46.63 -22.61
C ALA A 266 -27.44 45.18 -22.47
N PHE A 267 -28.76 45.03 -22.39
CA PHE A 267 -29.45 43.74 -22.29
C PHE A 267 -29.52 43.04 -23.66
N THR A 268 -29.08 41.79 -23.72
CA THR A 268 -29.27 40.88 -24.86
C THR A 268 -30.59 40.09 -24.75
N PRO A 269 -31.12 39.52 -25.86
CA PRO A 269 -32.52 39.08 -25.98
C PRO A 269 -32.92 37.82 -25.18
N ALA A 270 -32.05 37.26 -24.36
CA ALA A 270 -32.37 36.11 -23.51
C ALA A 270 -33.08 36.51 -22.19
N ALA A 271 -33.09 37.81 -21.84
CA ALA A 271 -33.77 38.32 -20.63
C ALA A 271 -35.30 38.49 -20.78
N ILE A 272 -35.87 38.27 -21.98
CA ILE A 272 -37.29 38.55 -22.28
C ILE A 272 -38.22 37.38 -21.93
N ALA A 273 -37.71 36.17 -21.68
CA ALA A 273 -38.55 35.02 -21.31
C ALA A 273 -38.90 34.94 -19.81
N ARG A 274 -38.20 35.65 -18.92
CA ARG A 274 -38.47 35.65 -17.46
C ARG A 274 -39.35 36.81 -16.98
N VAL A 275 -39.79 37.70 -17.86
CA VAL A 275 -40.63 38.87 -17.52
C VAL A 275 -42.13 38.62 -17.77
N GLN A 276 -42.52 37.49 -18.37
CA GLN A 276 -43.93 37.18 -18.66
C GLN A 276 -44.74 36.64 -17.47
N GLY A 277 -44.11 36.08 -16.43
CA GLY A 277 -44.81 35.64 -15.21
C GLY A 277 -45.14 36.78 -14.24
N PHE A 278 -44.24 37.78 -14.13
CA PHE A 278 -44.39 38.85 -13.14
C PHE A 278 -45.40 39.92 -13.59
N LEU A 279 -45.48 40.21 -14.89
CA LEU A 279 -46.47 41.16 -15.42
C LEU A 279 -47.91 40.61 -15.41
N ALA A 280 -48.12 39.29 -15.50
CA ALA A 280 -49.44 38.67 -15.38
C ALA A 280 -49.97 38.69 -13.92
N ALA A 281 -49.09 38.50 -12.94
CA ALA A 281 -49.44 38.59 -11.51
C ALA A 281 -49.75 40.04 -11.08
N VAL A 282 -49.00 41.01 -11.60
CA VAL A 282 -49.24 42.44 -11.30
C VAL A 282 -50.49 42.97 -11.99
N LEU A 283 -50.79 42.56 -13.24
CA LEU A 283 -52.07 42.88 -13.89
C LEU A 283 -53.28 42.20 -13.23
N GLY A 284 -53.13 40.93 -12.81
CA GLY A 284 -54.17 40.20 -12.07
C GLY A 284 -54.46 40.84 -10.71
N GLY A 285 -53.42 41.26 -9.98
CA GLY A 285 -53.55 41.99 -8.72
C GLY A 285 -54.20 43.37 -8.88
N MET A 286 -53.87 44.11 -9.96
CA MET A 286 -54.48 45.40 -10.23
C MET A 286 -55.94 45.30 -10.70
N ILE A 287 -56.32 44.26 -11.45
CA ILE A 287 -57.72 43.99 -11.82
C ILE A 287 -58.53 43.57 -10.58
N PHE A 288 -57.95 42.76 -9.69
CA PHE A 288 -58.58 42.38 -8.43
C PHE A 288 -58.79 43.59 -7.50
N LEU A 289 -57.81 44.48 -7.39
CA LEU A 289 -57.93 45.75 -6.65
C LEU A 289 -58.93 46.72 -7.29
N ALA A 290 -59.01 46.78 -8.62
CA ALA A 290 -60.00 47.60 -9.33
C ALA A 290 -61.43 47.09 -9.11
N VAL A 291 -61.65 45.77 -9.12
CA VAL A 291 -62.96 45.16 -8.81
C VAL A 291 -63.35 45.37 -7.34
N LEU A 292 -62.39 45.28 -6.41
CA LEU A 292 -62.57 45.60 -4.99
C LEU A 292 -62.97 47.06 -4.77
N MET A 293 -62.36 48.01 -5.50
CA MET A 293 -62.71 49.43 -5.40
C MET A 293 -64.07 49.74 -6.05
N GLN A 294 -64.41 49.09 -7.17
CA GLN A 294 -65.63 49.37 -7.93
C GLN A 294 -66.90 48.77 -7.30
N TYR A 295 -66.79 47.67 -6.54
CA TYR A 295 -67.94 47.00 -5.91
C TYR A 295 -67.98 47.08 -4.37
N ARG A 296 -67.22 47.99 -3.74
CA ARG A 296 -67.08 48.12 -2.26
C ARG A 296 -68.37 48.29 -1.45
N LYS A 297 -69.51 48.57 -2.08
CA LYS A 297 -70.82 48.77 -1.42
C LYS A 297 -71.81 47.61 -1.62
N SER A 298 -71.43 46.52 -2.29
CA SER A 298 -72.32 45.37 -2.52
C SER A 298 -72.19 44.32 -1.41
N ARG A 299 -73.25 44.13 -0.62
CA ARG A 299 -73.31 43.08 0.43
C ARG A 299 -73.18 41.65 -0.11
N LYS A 300 -73.45 41.44 -1.41
CA LYS A 300 -73.34 40.12 -2.05
C LYS A 300 -71.88 39.71 -2.35
N PHE A 301 -70.96 40.67 -2.41
CA PHE A 301 -69.53 40.43 -2.68
C PHE A 301 -68.80 39.86 -1.45
N TYR A 302 -69.11 40.38 -0.26
CA TYR A 302 -68.54 39.88 1.00
C TYR A 302 -68.98 38.44 1.32
N GLY A 303 -70.17 38.02 0.88
CA GLY A 303 -70.63 36.63 1.03
C GLY A 303 -69.86 35.62 0.18
N ALA A 304 -69.48 36.00 -1.05
CA ALA A 304 -68.68 35.15 -1.94
C ALA A 304 -67.21 35.05 -1.50
N LEU A 305 -66.64 36.16 -1.01
CA LEU A 305 -65.27 36.21 -0.50
C LEU A 305 -65.10 35.36 0.78
N ALA A 306 -66.08 35.38 1.68
CA ALA A 306 -66.07 34.57 2.89
C ALA A 306 -66.17 33.06 2.59
N LEU A 307 -67.00 32.67 1.60
CA LEU A 307 -67.12 31.27 1.17
C LEU A 307 -65.84 30.73 0.51
N ALA A 308 -65.14 31.55 -0.28
CA ALA A 308 -63.87 31.17 -0.88
C ALA A 308 -62.75 31.01 0.18
N LEU A 309 -62.71 31.90 1.18
CA LEU A 309 -61.75 31.81 2.29
C LEU A 309 -62.01 30.59 3.18
N ILE A 310 -63.27 30.24 3.45
CA ILE A 310 -63.63 29.03 4.21
C ILE A 310 -63.26 27.77 3.42
N ALA A 311 -63.48 27.73 2.10
CA ALA A 311 -63.08 26.60 1.27
C ALA A 311 -61.55 26.38 1.26
N ILE A 312 -60.77 27.47 1.24
CA ILE A 312 -59.30 27.42 1.30
C ILE A 312 -58.81 27.00 2.70
N MET A 313 -59.45 27.48 3.77
CA MET A 313 -59.08 27.13 5.15
C MET A 313 -59.47 25.70 5.56
N VAL A 314 -60.49 25.09 4.93
CA VAL A 314 -60.98 23.75 5.30
C VAL A 314 -60.34 22.64 4.46
N ILE A 315 -59.93 22.92 3.22
CA ILE A 315 -59.40 21.89 2.28
C ILE A 315 -57.86 21.90 2.25
N GLY A 316 -57.20 23.00 2.65
CA GLY A 316 -55.74 23.11 2.66
C GLY A 316 -55.01 22.13 3.61
N PRO A 317 -55.44 21.95 4.87
CA PRO A 317 -54.66 21.16 5.84
C PRO A 317 -54.67 19.64 5.62
N THR A 318 -55.56 19.11 4.78
CA THR A 318 -55.71 17.64 4.60
C THR A 318 -54.91 17.07 3.44
N LEU A 319 -54.37 17.91 2.56
CA LEU A 319 -53.51 17.48 1.44
C LEU A 319 -52.01 17.48 1.77
N GLU A 320 -51.60 18.04 2.92
CA GLU A 320 -50.20 18.06 3.38
C GLU A 320 -49.87 16.94 4.39
N ALA A 321 -50.88 16.31 5.01
CA ALA A 321 -50.67 15.30 6.04
C ALA A 321 -50.07 13.98 5.52
N ASP A 322 -50.43 13.53 4.30
CA ASP A 322 -49.89 12.30 3.71
C ASP A 322 -48.44 12.48 3.22
N ARG A 323 -48.07 13.70 2.79
CA ARG A 323 -46.69 14.00 2.38
C ARG A 323 -45.75 14.17 3.57
N ALA A 324 -46.26 14.68 4.70
CA ALA A 324 -45.49 14.80 5.93
C ALA A 324 -45.16 13.43 6.56
N GLN A 325 -46.08 12.46 6.53
CA GLN A 325 -45.81 11.11 7.04
C GLN A 325 -44.84 10.32 6.16
N ALA A 326 -44.94 10.43 4.83
CA ALA A 326 -43.98 9.82 3.91
C ALA A 326 -42.57 10.45 4.06
N PHE A 327 -42.49 11.77 4.25
CA PHE A 327 -41.23 12.47 4.50
C PHE A 327 -40.59 12.13 5.85
N ILE A 328 -41.39 11.96 6.92
CA ILE A 328 -40.89 11.55 8.24
C ILE A 328 -40.43 10.08 8.24
N ALA A 329 -41.11 9.20 7.49
CA ALA A 329 -40.67 7.82 7.31
C ALA A 329 -39.37 7.73 6.49
N ASP A 330 -39.24 8.53 5.43
CA ASP A 330 -38.01 8.63 4.62
C ASP A 330 -36.86 9.23 5.44
N GLN A 331 -37.11 10.26 6.25
CA GLN A 331 -36.11 10.81 7.18
C GLN A 331 -35.64 9.79 8.22
N LYS A 332 -36.54 9.02 8.84
CA LYS A 332 -36.14 7.98 9.80
C LYS A 332 -35.30 6.88 9.17
N THR A 333 -35.62 6.51 7.94
CA THR A 333 -34.88 5.49 7.20
C THR A 333 -33.51 6.02 6.80
N GLN A 334 -33.43 7.25 6.28
CA GLN A 334 -32.16 7.90 5.96
C GLN A 334 -31.29 8.13 7.20
N GLN A 335 -31.88 8.43 8.35
CA GLN A 335 -31.15 8.60 9.61
C GLN A 335 -30.62 7.27 10.14
N ALA A 336 -31.41 6.19 10.10
CA ALA A 336 -30.93 4.86 10.44
C ALA A 336 -29.80 4.37 9.51
N THR A 337 -29.92 4.59 8.20
CA THR A 337 -28.84 4.27 7.25
C THR A 337 -27.60 5.15 7.44
N TYR A 338 -27.79 6.41 7.86
CA TYR A 338 -26.67 7.28 8.22
C TYR A 338 -25.96 6.78 9.47
N ASP A 339 -26.71 6.41 10.51
CA ASP A 339 -26.19 5.88 11.77
C ASP A 339 -25.47 4.54 11.55
N GLU A 340 -26.02 3.63 10.73
CA GLU A 340 -25.34 2.39 10.31
C GLU A 340 -24.05 2.67 9.52
N ARG A 341 -24.06 3.65 8.60
CA ARG A 341 -22.85 4.04 7.87
C ARG A 341 -21.82 4.74 8.74
N GLN A 342 -22.25 5.42 9.81
CA GLN A 342 -21.35 6.00 10.80
C GLN A 342 -20.73 4.90 11.67
N GLN A 343 -21.51 3.93 12.13
CA GLN A 343 -21.00 2.78 12.88
C GLN A 343 -20.10 1.87 12.01
N ALA A 344 -20.42 1.69 10.73
CA ALA A 344 -19.56 0.98 9.80
C ALA A 344 -18.26 1.75 9.53
N ARG A 345 -18.33 3.08 9.36
CA ARG A 345 -17.12 3.91 9.24
C ARG A 345 -16.30 3.97 10.53
N GLN A 346 -16.95 3.97 11.69
CA GLN A 346 -16.27 3.93 12.97
C GLN A 346 -15.57 2.59 13.14
N ARG A 347 -16.24 1.46 12.90
CA ARG A 347 -15.59 0.13 12.90
C ARG A 347 -14.46 0.03 11.89
N GLN A 348 -14.65 0.56 10.69
CA GLN A 348 -13.60 0.57 9.67
C GLN A 348 -12.44 1.51 10.04
N ALA A 349 -12.72 2.66 10.65
CA ALA A 349 -11.70 3.58 11.15
C ALA A 349 -11.01 3.04 12.41
N GLN A 350 -11.68 2.25 13.23
CA GLN A 350 -11.12 1.57 14.39
C GLN A 350 -10.20 0.45 13.94
N TRP A 351 -10.67 -0.40 13.02
CA TRP A 351 -9.86 -1.45 12.39
C TRP A 351 -8.66 -0.87 11.63
N GLN A 352 -8.85 0.25 10.90
CA GLN A 352 -7.74 0.98 10.28
C GLN A 352 -6.82 1.60 11.32
N ALA A 353 -7.34 2.14 12.42
CA ALA A 353 -6.51 2.74 13.48
C ALA A 353 -5.78 1.68 14.33
N GLU A 354 -6.31 0.47 14.48
CA GLU A 354 -5.64 -0.69 15.07
C GLU A 354 -4.51 -1.16 14.15
N GLN A 355 -4.73 -1.25 12.84
CA GLN A 355 -3.68 -1.55 11.86
C GLN A 355 -2.66 -0.42 11.64
N SER A 356 -2.99 0.81 12.03
CA SER A 356 -2.12 1.98 11.89
C SER A 356 -1.58 2.46 13.24
N ALA A 357 -1.89 1.77 14.32
CA ALA A 357 -1.31 2.06 15.61
C ALA A 357 0.17 1.70 15.51
N PRO A 358 1.10 2.57 15.95
CA PRO A 358 2.47 2.11 16.11
C PRO A 358 2.46 0.88 17.03
N PRO A 359 3.24 -0.17 16.72
CA PRO A 359 3.39 -1.30 17.62
C PRO A 359 3.67 -0.79 19.03
N ALA A 360 3.09 -1.45 20.04
CA ALA A 360 3.32 -1.08 21.43
C ALA A 360 4.83 -0.96 21.65
N ASP A 361 5.29 0.11 22.32
CA ASP A 361 6.72 0.26 22.61
C ASP A 361 7.19 -1.01 23.33
N PRO A 362 8.09 -1.82 22.73
CA PRO A 362 8.45 -3.12 23.27
C PRO A 362 9.23 -3.00 24.58
N HIS A 363 9.60 -1.77 24.98
CA HIS A 363 10.23 -1.48 26.25
C HIS A 363 9.27 -0.97 27.33
N GLN A 364 8.00 -0.79 26.99
CA GLN A 364 6.99 -0.36 27.93
C GLN A 364 6.39 -1.57 28.64
N ASN A 365 6.50 -1.60 29.97
CA ASN A 365 5.94 -2.70 30.76
C ASN A 365 4.40 -2.78 30.58
N PRO A 366 3.87 -3.93 30.11
CA PRO A 366 2.43 -4.10 29.85
C PRO A 366 1.56 -3.98 31.10
N LEU A 367 2.11 -4.21 32.30
CA LEU A 367 1.43 -4.06 33.59
C LEU A 367 1.48 -2.64 34.17
N GLY A 368 2.25 -1.73 33.55
CA GLY A 368 2.50 -0.35 33.97
C GLY A 368 3.59 -0.18 35.04
N ASP A 369 3.99 1.07 35.33
CA ASP A 369 5.04 1.47 36.30
C ASP A 369 4.69 1.16 37.77
N THR A 370 4.44 -0.09 38.12
CA THR A 370 4.49 -0.56 39.51
C THR A 370 5.35 -1.81 39.55
N PRO A 371 6.47 -1.81 40.31
CA PRO A 371 7.26 -3.02 40.46
C PRO A 371 6.35 -4.10 41.04
N ALA A 372 6.33 -5.27 40.38
CA ALA A 372 5.73 -6.49 40.88
C ALA A 372 6.17 -6.71 42.33
N SER A 373 5.35 -6.24 43.27
CA SER A 373 5.59 -6.43 44.67
C SER A 373 4.99 -7.77 45.04
N ALA A 374 5.79 -8.82 44.79
CA ALA A 374 5.76 -9.98 45.66
C ALA A 374 5.72 -9.47 47.12
N ASN A 375 4.63 -9.78 47.83
CA ASN A 375 4.33 -9.53 49.25
C ASN A 375 3.71 -8.17 49.63
N HIS A 376 2.38 -8.02 49.60
CA HIS A 376 1.56 -7.66 50.78
C HIS A 376 0.06 -7.49 50.49
N ALA A 377 -0.77 -8.18 51.28
CA ALA A 377 -2.21 -7.96 51.43
C ALA A 377 -2.52 -6.69 52.29
N PRO A 378 -3.78 -6.23 52.45
CA PRO A 378 -4.25 -4.95 51.93
C PRO A 378 -4.61 -3.93 53.02
N ASN A 379 -4.79 -2.64 52.65
CA ASN A 379 -5.63 -1.73 53.43
C ASN A 379 -6.24 -0.60 52.60
N VAL A 380 -7.54 -0.75 52.32
CA VAL A 380 -8.66 0.22 52.35
C VAL A 380 -8.32 1.71 52.21
N ASP A 381 -8.89 2.36 51.17
CA ASP A 381 -9.94 3.40 51.28
C ASP A 381 -9.92 4.31 50.02
N ALA A 382 -10.86 4.13 49.09
CA ALA A 382 -11.13 5.11 48.05
C ALA A 382 -12.59 5.03 47.56
N THR A 383 -13.27 6.16 47.71
CA THR A 383 -14.65 6.43 47.28
C THR A 383 -14.90 6.14 45.79
N PRO A 384 -16.09 5.62 45.41
CA PRO A 384 -16.37 5.24 44.03
C PRO A 384 -16.52 6.45 43.09
N THR A 385 -15.95 6.31 41.90
CA THR A 385 -16.09 7.22 40.75
C THR A 385 -17.32 6.89 39.88
N PRO A 386 -17.75 7.78 38.97
CA PRO A 386 -19.06 7.76 38.29
C PRO A 386 -19.36 6.63 37.30
N LEU A 387 -18.69 5.47 37.38
CA LEU A 387 -19.01 4.25 36.61
C LEU A 387 -20.03 3.34 37.33
N GLU A 388 -20.31 3.60 38.62
CA GLU A 388 -21.26 2.86 39.46
C GLU A 388 -22.76 3.06 39.08
N LEU A 389 -23.06 3.79 38.00
CA LEU A 389 -24.43 4.15 37.60
C LEU A 389 -24.97 3.38 36.37
N LEU A 390 -24.19 2.44 35.80
CA LEU A 390 -24.59 1.75 34.56
C LEU A 390 -25.11 0.31 34.76
N PHE A 391 -24.97 -0.29 35.95
CA PHE A 391 -25.27 -1.71 36.19
C PHE A 391 -26.64 -2.03 36.84
N ASP A 392 -27.59 -1.10 36.90
CA ASP A 392 -28.83 -1.27 37.68
C ASP A 392 -29.99 -1.99 36.94
N GLN A 393 -29.73 -2.94 36.02
CA GLN A 393 -30.81 -3.65 35.29
C GLN A 393 -30.67 -5.17 35.11
N LEU A 394 -29.74 -5.86 35.80
CA LEU A 394 -29.72 -7.34 35.82
C LEU A 394 -30.29 -7.90 37.14
N PRO A 395 -31.15 -8.92 37.11
CA PRO A 395 -31.75 -9.48 38.32
C PRO A 395 -30.75 -10.36 39.09
N ALA A 396 -30.24 -9.80 40.20
CA ALA A 396 -29.67 -10.43 41.40
C ALA A 396 -29.24 -11.92 41.33
N TYR A 397 -27.98 -12.13 40.96
CA TYR A 397 -27.07 -13.03 41.69
C TYR A 397 -25.69 -12.37 41.69
N ASP A 398 -25.47 -11.46 42.64
CA ASP A 398 -24.19 -10.78 42.84
C ASP A 398 -24.09 -10.46 44.33
N ASP A 399 -23.15 -11.09 45.03
CA ASP A 399 -22.77 -10.72 46.38
C ASP A 399 -21.40 -10.03 46.44
N GLY A 400 -20.80 -9.71 45.28
CA GLY A 400 -19.48 -9.10 45.15
C GLY A 400 -18.40 -9.87 45.91
N THR A 401 -18.61 -11.17 46.13
CA THR A 401 -17.60 -12.04 46.74
C THR A 401 -16.51 -12.28 45.70
N ASP A 402 -15.29 -12.09 46.18
CA ASP A 402 -14.01 -12.32 45.51
C ASP A 402 -13.23 -13.16 46.53
N SER A 403 -13.27 -14.47 46.33
CA SER A 403 -12.92 -15.47 47.33
C SER A 403 -11.40 -15.66 47.48
N ASP A 404 -10.61 -15.35 46.45
CA ASP A 404 -9.14 -15.42 46.44
C ASP A 404 -8.45 -14.06 46.39
N GLY A 405 -9.18 -12.98 46.08
CA GLY A 405 -8.73 -11.59 46.22
C GLY A 405 -8.01 -11.04 45.00
N ASP A 406 -8.23 -11.61 43.81
CA ASP A 406 -7.56 -11.25 42.56
C ASP A 406 -8.25 -10.09 41.80
N ARG A 407 -9.43 -9.66 42.30
CA ARG A 407 -10.31 -8.60 41.79
C ARG A 407 -11.22 -9.01 40.62
N LEU A 408 -11.29 -10.29 40.30
CA LEU A 408 -12.39 -10.91 39.59
C LEU A 408 -13.42 -11.38 40.63
N THR A 409 -14.71 -11.42 40.29
CA THR A 409 -15.73 -11.89 41.25
C THR A 409 -15.98 -13.38 41.05
N ASP A 410 -16.36 -14.11 42.11
CA ASP A 410 -16.68 -15.55 42.02
C ASP A 410 -17.72 -15.86 40.92
N VAL A 411 -18.58 -14.89 40.58
CA VAL A 411 -19.57 -15.01 39.51
C VAL A 411 -18.94 -14.81 38.14
N ASP A 412 -18.04 -13.85 37.99
CA ASP A 412 -17.30 -13.61 36.75
C ASP A 412 -16.37 -14.80 36.46
N GLU A 413 -15.69 -15.34 37.46
CA GLU A 413 -14.81 -16.52 37.35
C GLU A 413 -15.58 -17.76 36.86
N ILE A 414 -16.78 -18.00 37.38
CA ILE A 414 -17.65 -19.09 36.89
C ILE A 414 -18.04 -18.88 35.41
N LEU A 415 -18.18 -17.63 34.96
CA LEU A 415 -18.54 -17.29 33.58
C LEU A 415 -17.35 -17.36 32.62
N THR A 416 -16.14 -17.06 33.09
CA THR A 416 -14.87 -17.15 32.34
C THR A 416 -14.21 -18.53 32.46
N HIS A 417 -14.86 -19.48 33.16
CA HIS A 417 -14.37 -20.85 33.35
C HIS A 417 -13.10 -20.98 34.22
N THR A 418 -12.86 -20.02 35.10
CA THR A 418 -11.77 -20.01 36.06
C THR A 418 -12.22 -20.53 37.45
N ASP A 419 -11.29 -20.79 38.38
CA ASP A 419 -11.57 -21.35 39.73
C ASP A 419 -11.69 -20.24 40.78
N PRO A 420 -12.89 -19.99 41.35
CA PRO A 420 -13.13 -18.94 42.36
C PRO A 420 -12.33 -19.02 43.68
N ALA A 421 -11.45 -19.99 43.82
CA ALA A 421 -10.59 -20.14 44.99
C ALA A 421 -9.10 -20.08 44.63
N ASN A 422 -8.77 -19.81 43.38
CA ASN A 422 -7.43 -19.79 42.83
C ASN A 422 -7.23 -18.55 41.95
N SER A 423 -6.44 -17.60 42.46
CA SER A 423 -6.21 -16.30 41.83
C SER A 423 -5.37 -16.34 40.55
N ASP A 424 -5.11 -17.52 40.00
CA ASP A 424 -4.20 -17.83 38.88
C ASP A 424 -4.61 -19.24 38.39
N SER A 425 -5.69 -19.29 37.61
CA SER A 425 -6.45 -20.52 37.35
C SER A 425 -5.76 -21.51 36.41
N ASP A 426 -4.84 -21.03 35.57
CA ASP A 426 -4.05 -21.82 34.63
C ASP A 426 -2.57 -21.94 35.01
N ASP A 427 -2.17 -21.37 36.16
CA ASP A 427 -0.84 -21.46 36.78
C ASP A 427 0.29 -20.89 35.89
N ASP A 428 0.00 -19.86 35.08
CA ASP A 428 0.97 -19.22 34.18
C ASP A 428 1.78 -18.09 34.88
N GLY A 429 1.34 -17.68 36.07
CA GLY A 429 1.96 -16.67 36.92
C GLY A 429 1.36 -15.26 36.81
N LEU A 430 0.30 -15.09 36.03
CA LEU A 430 -0.60 -13.95 36.06
C LEU A 430 -1.74 -14.23 37.04
N SER A 431 -2.74 -13.37 37.06
CA SER A 431 -3.91 -13.59 37.92
C SER A 431 -5.12 -13.31 37.08
N ASP A 432 -6.19 -14.07 37.27
CA ASP A 432 -7.35 -14.03 36.37
C ASP A 432 -7.88 -12.59 36.18
N GLY A 433 -7.91 -11.80 37.26
CA GLY A 433 -8.30 -10.38 37.23
C GLY A 433 -7.32 -9.45 36.49
N VAL A 434 -6.02 -9.74 36.46
CA VAL A 434 -5.02 -8.99 35.65
C VAL A 434 -5.18 -9.31 34.18
N GLU A 435 -5.29 -10.59 33.85
CA GLU A 435 -5.50 -11.08 32.49
C GLU A 435 -6.76 -10.49 31.89
N GLN A 436 -7.90 -10.67 32.57
CA GLN A 436 -9.21 -10.24 32.07
C GLN A 436 -9.35 -8.71 31.95
N PHE A 437 -8.81 -7.93 32.89
CA PHE A 437 -9.06 -6.47 32.96
C PHE A 437 -7.92 -5.59 32.44
N LYS A 438 -6.70 -6.11 32.29
CA LYS A 438 -5.56 -5.34 31.80
C LYS A 438 -4.99 -5.83 30.49
N LEU A 439 -4.80 -7.15 30.34
CA LEU A 439 -4.08 -7.72 29.22
C LEU A 439 -5.02 -8.15 28.10
N GLY A 440 -6.21 -8.63 28.44
CA GLY A 440 -7.18 -9.16 27.49
C GLY A 440 -6.98 -10.64 27.13
N THR A 441 -6.05 -11.31 27.81
CA THR A 441 -5.76 -12.75 27.72
C THR A 441 -6.89 -13.61 28.33
N ASP A 442 -6.94 -14.89 27.99
CA ASP A 442 -7.91 -15.87 28.51
C ASP A 442 -7.37 -16.52 29.80
N PRO A 443 -7.91 -16.16 31.00
CA PRO A 443 -7.39 -16.63 32.29
C PRO A 443 -7.61 -18.11 32.59
N SER A 444 -8.14 -18.86 31.63
CA SER A 444 -8.31 -20.32 31.70
C SER A 444 -7.32 -21.08 30.81
N VAL A 445 -6.45 -20.35 30.11
CA VAL A 445 -5.51 -20.86 29.11
C VAL A 445 -4.17 -20.16 29.29
N ALA A 446 -3.19 -20.91 29.81
CA ALA A 446 -1.85 -20.38 30.11
C ALA A 446 -1.08 -19.76 28.92
N ASP A 447 -1.56 -19.95 27.68
CA ASP A 447 -0.97 -19.49 26.42
C ASP A 447 -2.15 -19.11 25.51
N SER A 448 -2.53 -17.83 25.56
CA SER A 448 -3.79 -17.31 25.02
C SER A 448 -3.82 -17.25 23.50
N ASP A 449 -2.67 -16.98 22.86
CA ASP A 449 -2.54 -16.95 21.40
C ASP A 449 -2.02 -18.27 20.80
N SER A 450 -1.67 -19.23 21.67
CA SER A 450 -1.30 -20.60 21.31
C SER A 450 -0.03 -20.70 20.47
N ASP A 451 0.91 -19.79 20.68
CA ASP A 451 2.20 -19.77 20.00
C ASP A 451 3.23 -20.72 20.65
N GLY A 452 3.04 -21.10 21.91
CA GLY A 452 3.92 -21.97 22.70
C GLY A 452 4.66 -21.28 23.85
N ILE A 453 4.52 -19.97 24.04
CA ILE A 453 5.01 -19.20 25.17
C ILE A 453 3.82 -18.85 26.08
N PRO A 454 3.90 -19.09 27.40
CA PRO A 454 2.83 -18.69 28.31
C PRO A 454 2.74 -17.16 28.49
N ASP A 455 1.53 -16.64 28.73
CA ASP A 455 1.25 -15.20 28.79
C ASP A 455 2.08 -14.48 29.87
N GLY A 456 2.23 -15.11 31.04
CA GLY A 456 3.03 -14.60 32.15
C GLY A 456 4.48 -14.25 31.78
N PRO A 457 5.28 -15.21 31.28
CA PRO A 457 6.60 -14.97 30.70
C PRO A 457 6.68 -13.81 29.71
N GLU A 458 5.74 -13.70 28.77
CA GLU A 458 5.72 -12.63 27.76
C GLU A 458 5.59 -11.24 28.38
N VAL A 459 4.69 -11.13 29.36
CA VAL A 459 4.40 -9.89 30.11
C VAL A 459 5.52 -9.55 31.10
N VAL A 460 6.22 -10.55 31.64
CA VAL A 460 7.43 -10.35 32.46
C VAL A 460 8.58 -9.84 31.61
N GLY A 461 8.67 -10.33 30.37
CA GLY A 461 9.67 -9.93 29.40
C GLY A 461 11.09 -10.42 29.72
N PHE A 462 12.06 -9.92 28.96
CA PHE A 462 13.47 -10.27 29.09
C PHE A 462 14.39 -9.06 28.97
N ALA A 463 15.59 -9.18 29.56
CA ALA A 463 16.58 -8.11 29.54
C ALA A 463 17.67 -8.38 28.50
N TYR A 464 17.76 -7.52 27.47
CA TYR A 464 18.79 -7.58 26.42
C TYR A 464 19.34 -6.18 26.14
N GLY A 465 20.63 -6.05 25.81
CA GLY A 465 21.26 -4.75 25.50
C GLY A 465 21.26 -3.71 26.64
N GLY A 466 20.81 -4.06 27.85
CA GLY A 466 20.58 -3.11 28.94
C GLY A 466 19.19 -2.47 28.95
N GLN A 467 18.28 -2.96 28.09
CA GLN A 467 16.86 -2.62 28.02
C GLN A 467 16.02 -3.84 28.44
N GLN A 468 14.74 -3.60 28.77
CA GLN A 468 13.74 -4.65 28.97
C GLN A 468 12.87 -4.72 27.71
N TRP A 469 12.49 -5.92 27.32
CA TRP A 469 11.69 -6.23 26.14
C TRP A 469 10.48 -7.05 26.56
N TYR A 470 9.30 -6.78 26.00
CA TYR A 470 8.04 -7.43 26.35
C TYR A 470 7.33 -7.88 25.07
N LEU A 471 6.86 -9.13 25.08
CA LEU A 471 6.06 -9.72 24.01
C LEU A 471 4.58 -9.41 24.23
N ASN A 472 3.76 -9.68 23.22
CA ASN A 472 2.32 -9.48 23.25
C ASN A 472 1.57 -10.82 23.39
N PRO A 473 1.03 -11.15 24.57
CA PRO A 473 0.40 -12.45 24.84
C PRO A 473 -0.96 -12.69 24.14
N ASN A 474 -1.30 -11.86 23.17
CA ASN A 474 -2.49 -12.02 22.34
C ASN A 474 -2.15 -11.97 20.85
N ASP A 475 -0.87 -11.96 20.50
CA ASP A 475 -0.38 -11.89 19.14
C ASP A 475 0.81 -12.84 19.01
N PRO A 476 0.64 -13.99 18.34
CA PRO A 476 1.65 -15.05 18.31
C PRO A 476 2.90 -14.68 17.49
N ASP A 477 2.92 -13.48 16.92
CA ASP A 477 3.96 -12.84 16.10
C ASP A 477 3.94 -11.34 16.47
N THR A 478 4.66 -10.98 17.53
CA THR A 478 4.57 -9.66 18.18
C THR A 478 5.01 -8.51 17.26
N ASN A 479 6.03 -8.72 16.42
CA ASN A 479 6.56 -7.73 15.50
C ASN A 479 5.94 -7.83 14.09
N GLN A 480 5.17 -8.88 13.81
CA GLN A 480 4.41 -9.11 12.57
C GLN A 480 5.30 -9.29 11.33
N ASP A 481 6.48 -9.85 11.52
CA ASP A 481 7.43 -10.12 10.44
C ASP A 481 7.24 -11.50 9.79
N GLY A 482 6.33 -12.33 10.32
CA GLY A 482 6.01 -13.65 9.80
C GLY A 482 6.72 -14.82 10.49
N ALA A 483 7.62 -14.56 11.44
CA ALA A 483 8.08 -15.53 12.42
C ALA A 483 7.13 -15.52 13.64
N LEU A 484 7.06 -16.63 14.38
CA LEU A 484 6.30 -16.66 15.63
C LEU A 484 7.25 -16.34 16.78
N ASP A 485 6.75 -15.72 17.85
CA ASP A 485 7.57 -15.39 19.01
C ASP A 485 8.27 -16.64 19.57
N SER A 486 7.58 -17.79 19.60
CA SER A 486 8.16 -19.08 20.01
C SER A 486 9.20 -19.69 19.05
N ALA A 487 9.24 -19.25 17.80
CA ALA A 487 10.27 -19.65 16.84
C ALA A 487 11.58 -18.91 17.08
N GLU A 488 11.49 -17.66 17.52
CA GLU A 488 12.63 -16.75 17.70
C GLU A 488 13.11 -16.73 19.15
N CYS A 489 12.18 -16.88 20.10
CA CYS A 489 12.45 -16.98 21.52
C CYS A 489 12.24 -18.41 22.02
N SER A 490 13.21 -18.91 22.78
CA SER A 490 13.03 -20.15 23.53
C SER A 490 12.54 -19.87 24.95
N TYR A 491 11.47 -20.55 25.35
CA TYR A 491 10.96 -20.53 26.72
C TYR A 491 11.29 -21.84 27.47
N ASP A 492 11.80 -21.70 28.70
CA ASP A 492 11.97 -22.79 29.66
C ASP A 492 11.66 -22.29 31.07
N GLU A 493 10.84 -23.01 31.83
CA GLU A 493 10.44 -22.65 33.20
C GLU A 493 11.63 -22.34 34.12
N THR A 494 12.81 -22.93 33.88
CA THR A 494 13.99 -22.69 34.73
C THR A 494 14.84 -21.50 34.28
N SER A 495 14.78 -21.13 33.01
CA SER A 495 15.66 -20.14 32.39
C SER A 495 14.94 -18.86 31.98
N GLY A 496 13.60 -18.88 31.93
CA GLY A 496 12.76 -17.81 31.38
C GLY A 496 12.86 -17.73 29.86
N LEU A 497 12.42 -16.59 29.31
CA LEU A 497 12.59 -16.28 27.89
C LEU A 497 14.05 -16.04 27.54
N VAL A 498 14.50 -16.71 26.47
CA VAL A 498 15.82 -16.51 25.87
C VAL A 498 15.61 -16.25 24.38
N CYS A 499 15.73 -14.98 24.01
CA CYS A 499 15.66 -14.48 22.65
C CYS A 499 17.08 -14.13 22.17
N PRO A 500 17.56 -14.69 21.04
CA PRO A 500 18.83 -14.35 20.42
C PRO A 500 18.79 -12.96 19.76
N ASP A 501 19.94 -12.57 19.23
CA ASP A 501 20.19 -11.40 18.38
C ASP A 501 21.25 -11.95 17.40
N THR A 502 20.77 -12.45 16.27
CA THR A 502 21.48 -13.35 15.37
C THR A 502 22.54 -12.59 14.56
N ASP A 503 22.22 -11.40 14.08
CA ASP A 503 23.14 -10.54 13.33
C ASP A 503 24.03 -9.63 14.24
N GLY A 504 23.62 -9.44 15.50
CA GLY A 504 24.34 -8.69 16.52
C GLY A 504 24.16 -7.17 16.43
N ASP A 505 23.11 -6.66 15.79
CA ASP A 505 22.85 -5.23 15.63
C ASP A 505 22.32 -4.55 16.92
N GLY A 506 21.86 -5.36 17.88
CA GLY A 506 21.32 -4.94 19.17
C GLY A 506 19.81 -5.08 19.31
N THR A 507 19.12 -5.50 18.25
CA THR A 507 17.70 -5.87 18.21
C THR A 507 17.60 -7.39 18.41
N PRO A 508 16.86 -7.87 19.43
CA PRO A 508 16.58 -9.30 19.54
C PRO A 508 15.74 -9.78 18.36
N ASP A 509 15.93 -11.04 17.98
CA ASP A 509 15.34 -11.63 16.77
C ASP A 509 13.82 -11.38 16.69
N VAL A 510 13.09 -11.64 17.78
CA VAL A 510 11.64 -11.40 17.94
C VAL A 510 11.15 -9.93 17.76
N PHE A 511 12.06 -9.00 17.47
CA PHE A 511 11.77 -7.61 17.15
C PHE A 511 12.58 -7.10 15.95
N ASP A 512 13.25 -7.98 15.21
CA ASP A 512 14.08 -7.68 14.05
C ASP A 512 13.41 -8.24 12.78
N ASP A 513 13.19 -7.40 11.78
CA ASP A 513 12.48 -7.81 10.55
C ASP A 513 13.38 -8.65 9.60
N ASP A 514 14.68 -8.80 9.91
CA ASP A 514 15.72 -9.50 9.13
C ASP A 514 16.77 -10.11 10.09
N ASN A 515 16.41 -11.25 10.70
CA ASN A 515 17.12 -11.84 11.84
C ASN A 515 18.62 -12.08 11.63
N ASP A 516 19.04 -12.46 10.43
CA ASP A 516 20.46 -12.70 10.12
C ASP A 516 21.15 -11.58 9.33
N GLY A 517 20.42 -10.48 9.08
CA GLY A 517 20.90 -9.25 8.47
C GLY A 517 21.40 -9.43 7.04
N ASP A 518 20.90 -10.42 6.31
CA ASP A 518 21.32 -10.69 4.94
C ASP A 518 20.56 -9.88 3.88
N GLY A 519 19.52 -9.17 4.31
CA GLY A 519 18.70 -8.27 3.53
C GLY A 519 17.41 -8.90 3.00
N VAL A 520 17.10 -10.14 3.35
CA VAL A 520 15.84 -10.80 3.04
C VAL A 520 14.96 -10.76 4.29
N PRO A 521 13.79 -10.09 4.24
CA PRO A 521 12.92 -10.03 5.41
C PRO A 521 12.42 -11.41 5.82
N ASP A 522 12.23 -11.64 7.11
CA ASP A 522 11.85 -12.91 7.73
C ASP A 522 10.66 -13.59 7.06
N GLN A 523 9.61 -12.83 6.74
CA GLN A 523 8.42 -13.31 6.02
C GLN A 523 8.74 -14.03 4.70
N LEU A 524 9.84 -13.63 4.06
CA LEU A 524 10.28 -14.09 2.75
C LEU A 524 11.55 -14.91 2.81
N ASP A 525 12.22 -14.99 3.96
CA ASP A 525 13.46 -15.72 4.10
C ASP A 525 13.21 -17.23 4.13
N ALA A 526 14.01 -17.96 3.34
CA ALA A 526 14.02 -19.40 3.38
C ALA A 526 14.86 -19.97 4.54
N ALA A 527 15.66 -19.16 5.23
CA ALA A 527 16.44 -19.52 6.41
C ALA A 527 16.67 -18.31 7.36
N LEU A 528 15.65 -17.98 8.16
CA LEU A 528 15.60 -16.87 9.13
C LEU A 528 16.93 -16.55 9.85
N ASP A 529 17.60 -17.55 10.41
CA ASP A 529 18.74 -17.31 11.30
C ASP A 529 20.12 -17.61 10.66
N THR A 530 20.21 -17.86 9.34
CA THR A 530 21.48 -18.36 8.75
C THR A 530 21.76 -17.96 7.31
N VAL A 531 22.63 -16.96 7.19
CA VAL A 531 23.32 -16.62 5.94
C VAL A 531 24.64 -17.36 5.76
N VAL A 532 24.89 -17.83 4.54
CA VAL A 532 26.21 -18.37 4.14
C VAL A 532 26.95 -17.39 3.26
N GLY A 533 27.91 -16.70 3.87
CA GLY A 533 28.73 -15.68 3.25
C GLY A 533 28.86 -14.48 4.18
N ASP A 534 29.43 -13.40 3.68
CA ASP A 534 29.38 -12.09 4.34
C ASP A 534 28.50 -11.21 3.45
N PRO A 535 27.38 -10.64 3.93
CA PRO A 535 26.46 -9.86 3.09
C PRO A 535 27.12 -8.72 2.31
N THR A 536 28.26 -8.21 2.81
CA THR A 536 28.99 -7.10 2.19
C THR A 536 30.09 -7.52 1.22
N THR A 537 30.70 -8.71 1.41
CA THR A 537 31.84 -9.19 0.62
C THR A 537 31.60 -10.49 -0.14
N GLY A 538 30.49 -11.16 0.15
CA GLY A 538 30.02 -12.38 -0.48
C GLY A 538 30.78 -13.63 -0.09
N LEU A 539 30.56 -14.69 -0.87
CA LEU A 539 31.25 -15.96 -0.72
C LEU A 539 32.72 -15.89 -1.18
N ALA A 540 33.59 -16.65 -0.51
CA ALA A 540 34.99 -16.79 -0.91
C ALA A 540 35.12 -17.34 -2.35
N ASN A 541 35.73 -16.57 -3.24
CA ASN A 541 35.84 -16.85 -4.68
C ASN A 541 34.49 -16.96 -5.43
N ASN A 542 33.40 -16.42 -4.87
CA ASN A 542 32.06 -16.47 -5.44
C ASN A 542 31.60 -17.91 -5.75
N ARG A 543 31.97 -18.87 -4.89
CA ARG A 543 31.60 -20.29 -5.02
C ARG A 543 31.01 -20.80 -3.72
N PHE A 544 29.81 -21.38 -3.82
CA PHE A 544 29.22 -22.17 -2.76
C PHE A 544 29.47 -23.65 -3.02
N GLN A 545 29.91 -24.41 -2.02
CA GLN A 545 30.19 -25.84 -2.14
C GLN A 545 29.20 -26.63 -1.30
N PHE A 546 28.57 -27.65 -1.88
CA PHE A 546 27.58 -28.45 -1.17
C PHE A 546 27.60 -29.93 -1.55
N GLU A 547 27.09 -30.73 -0.61
CA GLU A 547 26.90 -32.18 -0.71
C GLU A 547 25.63 -32.52 0.09
N ILE A 548 24.76 -33.37 -0.48
CA ILE A 548 23.47 -33.73 0.13
C ILE A 548 23.51 -35.20 0.49
N ASN A 549 23.47 -35.50 1.78
CA ASN A 549 23.55 -36.87 2.28
C ASN A 549 22.17 -37.52 2.45
N ASP A 550 22.18 -38.84 2.67
CA ASP A 550 21.00 -39.64 3.05
C ASP A 550 19.83 -39.63 2.04
N LEU A 551 20.14 -39.46 0.75
CA LEU A 551 19.15 -39.55 -0.33
C LEU A 551 18.78 -40.99 -0.68
N THR A 552 17.51 -41.18 -1.01
CA THR A 552 16.91 -42.43 -1.44
C THR A 552 17.03 -42.60 -2.95
N VAL A 553 17.53 -43.76 -3.37
CA VAL A 553 17.68 -44.10 -4.80
C VAL A 553 16.33 -44.03 -5.52
N ASP A 554 16.33 -43.38 -6.68
CA ASP A 554 15.20 -43.20 -7.59
C ASP A 554 14.04 -42.35 -7.03
N LYS A 555 14.27 -41.60 -5.95
CA LYS A 555 13.33 -40.58 -5.47
C LYS A 555 13.64 -39.21 -6.06
N PRO A 556 12.63 -38.42 -6.48
CA PRO A 556 12.82 -37.03 -6.89
C PRO A 556 13.35 -36.20 -5.73
N VAL A 557 14.38 -35.39 -5.98
CA VAL A 557 14.94 -34.47 -4.99
C VAL A 557 14.94 -33.07 -5.56
N TYR A 558 14.38 -32.13 -4.81
CA TYR A 558 14.30 -30.71 -5.13
C TYR A 558 15.22 -29.96 -4.18
N VAL A 559 16.08 -29.14 -4.75
CA VAL A 559 16.99 -28.29 -3.99
C VAL A 559 16.68 -26.86 -4.36
N ASP A 560 16.07 -26.14 -3.43
CA ASP A 560 15.70 -24.75 -3.57
C ASP A 560 16.82 -23.90 -2.97
N PHE A 561 17.33 -22.96 -3.77
CA PHE A 561 18.30 -21.97 -3.36
C PHE A 561 17.61 -20.62 -3.32
N GLN A 562 17.82 -19.89 -2.24
CA GLN A 562 17.58 -18.46 -2.17
C GLN A 562 18.92 -17.77 -1.98
N LEU A 563 19.14 -16.72 -2.77
CA LEU A 563 20.43 -16.06 -2.82
C LEU A 563 20.26 -14.58 -3.14
N ARG A 564 21.24 -13.79 -2.70
CA ARG A 564 21.25 -12.35 -2.89
C ARG A 564 22.62 -11.89 -3.40
N PRO A 565 22.68 -11.06 -4.46
CA PRO A 565 23.92 -10.39 -4.84
C PRO A 565 24.38 -9.46 -3.71
N THR A 566 25.70 -9.36 -3.50
CA THR A 566 26.27 -8.43 -2.50
C THR A 566 26.03 -6.95 -2.83
N ASP A 567 25.83 -6.64 -4.11
CA ASP A 567 25.34 -5.34 -4.55
C ASP A 567 23.82 -5.44 -4.79
N PRO A 568 22.97 -4.90 -3.90
CA PRO A 568 21.53 -5.03 -4.01
C PRO A 568 20.96 -4.33 -5.27
N ASP A 569 21.68 -3.38 -5.88
CA ASP A 569 21.25 -2.76 -7.14
C ASP A 569 21.20 -3.79 -8.29
N HIS A 570 21.94 -4.90 -8.20
CA HIS A 570 21.92 -5.96 -9.20
C HIS A 570 20.60 -6.75 -9.21
N LEU A 571 19.81 -6.75 -8.13
CA LEU A 571 18.48 -7.38 -8.12
C LEU A 571 17.56 -6.75 -9.18
N TRP A 572 17.73 -5.46 -9.44
CA TRP A 572 16.97 -4.68 -10.42
C TRP A 572 17.39 -4.93 -11.87
N TYR A 573 18.50 -5.61 -12.15
CA TYR A 573 18.97 -5.82 -13.52
C TYR A 573 18.02 -6.71 -14.34
N THR A 574 17.26 -7.59 -13.69
CA THR A 574 16.23 -8.42 -14.32
C THR A 574 15.05 -7.62 -14.86
N LEU A 575 14.80 -6.47 -14.24
CA LEU A 575 13.74 -5.52 -14.56
C LEU A 575 14.23 -4.45 -15.54
N ASN A 576 15.28 -4.73 -16.32
CA ASN A 576 15.83 -3.79 -17.29
C ASN A 576 16.15 -4.49 -18.62
N VAL A 577 15.79 -3.81 -19.71
CA VAL A 577 16.21 -4.17 -21.07
C VAL A 577 17.10 -3.04 -21.58
N LEU A 578 18.23 -3.39 -22.17
CA LEU A 578 19.28 -2.48 -22.61
C LEU A 578 19.25 -2.33 -24.14
N ASP A 579 19.43 -1.09 -24.63
CA ASP A 579 19.56 -0.80 -26.06
C ASP A 579 21.03 -0.74 -26.47
N TRP A 580 21.42 -1.55 -27.46
CA TRP A 580 22.72 -1.40 -28.09
C TRP A 580 22.77 -0.11 -28.92
N PRO A 581 23.87 0.67 -28.87
CA PRO A 581 23.96 1.92 -29.60
C PRO A 581 23.69 1.77 -31.11
N SER A 582 22.64 2.44 -31.60
CA SER A 582 22.21 2.44 -33.01
C SER A 582 23.23 3.02 -34.01
N ASN A 583 24.27 3.70 -33.50
CA ASN A 583 25.35 4.28 -34.29
C ASN A 583 26.66 3.49 -34.27
N ASP A 584 26.73 2.33 -33.58
CA ASP A 584 27.91 1.47 -33.61
C ASP A 584 28.00 0.70 -34.95
N ARG A 585 28.69 1.31 -35.91
CA ARG A 585 28.92 0.74 -37.26
C ARG A 585 30.34 0.22 -37.47
N ASP A 586 31.20 0.42 -36.48
CA ASP A 586 32.63 0.05 -36.54
C ASP A 586 32.98 -1.05 -35.53
N GLY A 587 32.05 -1.40 -34.62
CA GLY A 587 32.16 -2.49 -33.66
C GLY A 587 32.05 -3.89 -34.27
N GLN A 588 32.42 -4.90 -33.48
CA GLN A 588 32.30 -6.33 -33.83
C GLN A 588 30.84 -6.81 -33.80
N ILE A 589 30.01 -6.16 -32.99
CA ILE A 589 28.55 -6.31 -32.96
C ILE A 589 28.00 -5.00 -33.53
N GLN A 590 27.12 -5.09 -34.52
CA GLN A 590 26.54 -3.94 -35.19
C GLN A 590 25.02 -4.08 -35.18
N ARG A 591 24.33 -3.01 -34.80
CA ARG A 591 22.88 -2.95 -34.85
C ARG A 591 22.44 -2.62 -36.27
N VAL A 592 21.78 -3.58 -36.94
CA VAL A 592 21.43 -3.48 -38.37
C VAL A 592 19.91 -3.29 -38.55
N PRO A 593 19.05 -4.21 -38.08
CA PRO A 593 17.64 -3.92 -37.87
C PRO A 593 17.40 -3.28 -36.49
N ASP A 594 16.36 -2.45 -36.40
CA ASP A 594 15.87 -1.79 -35.17
C ASP A 594 14.79 -2.66 -34.51
N THR A 595 15.10 -3.95 -34.35
CA THR A 595 14.19 -4.95 -33.79
C THR A 595 14.47 -5.14 -32.31
N THR A 596 13.43 -5.17 -31.51
CA THR A 596 13.48 -5.24 -30.04
C THR A 596 12.88 -6.56 -29.54
N PHE A 597 13.03 -6.85 -28.25
CA PHE A 597 12.37 -8.02 -27.66
C PHE A 597 10.83 -7.96 -27.79
N TYR A 598 10.24 -6.76 -27.84
CA TYR A 598 8.82 -6.57 -28.12
C TYR A 598 8.40 -7.15 -29.49
N ASP A 599 9.25 -7.04 -30.51
CA ASP A 599 8.97 -7.54 -31.86
C ASP A 599 8.97 -9.08 -31.94
N GLN A 600 9.52 -9.77 -30.93
CA GLN A 600 9.53 -11.23 -30.85
C GLN A 600 8.28 -11.82 -30.21
N LEU A 601 7.45 -11.00 -29.55
CA LEU A 601 6.25 -11.46 -28.86
C LEU A 601 5.15 -11.86 -29.86
N SER A 602 4.34 -12.88 -29.52
CA SER A 602 3.14 -13.21 -30.27
C SER A 602 2.11 -12.07 -30.18
N PRO A 603 1.16 -11.94 -31.13
CA PRO A 603 0.11 -10.92 -31.02
C PRO A 603 -0.72 -11.00 -29.73
N GLU A 604 -0.91 -12.21 -29.17
CA GLU A 604 -1.56 -12.36 -27.86
C GLU A 604 -0.65 -11.89 -26.71
N GLN A 605 0.66 -12.17 -26.77
CA GLN A 605 1.63 -11.71 -25.77
C GLN A 605 1.84 -10.20 -25.82
N GLN A 606 1.80 -9.59 -27.01
CA GLN A 606 1.81 -8.14 -27.17
C GLN A 606 0.52 -7.49 -26.63
N GLN A 607 -0.61 -8.20 -26.61
CA GLN A 607 -1.85 -7.70 -26.00
C GLN A 607 -1.91 -7.92 -24.48
N ALA A 608 -1.29 -8.99 -23.98
CA ALA A 608 -1.24 -9.33 -22.56
C ALA A 608 -0.08 -8.68 -21.80
N GLY A 609 1.05 -8.42 -22.47
CA GLY A 609 2.29 -7.84 -21.94
C GLY A 609 2.76 -6.58 -22.67
N GLY A 610 2.01 -6.05 -23.64
CA GLY A 610 2.36 -4.79 -24.32
C GLY A 610 2.19 -3.52 -23.46
N SER A 611 1.99 -3.69 -22.16
CA SER A 611 2.08 -2.64 -21.16
C SER A 611 3.45 -2.56 -20.48
N ASP A 612 4.38 -3.51 -20.70
CA ASP A 612 5.76 -3.35 -20.25
C ASP A 612 6.53 -2.51 -21.28
N PRO A 613 6.78 -1.21 -20.99
CA PRO A 613 7.44 -0.32 -21.94
C PRO A 613 8.89 -0.75 -22.20
N GLN A 614 9.52 -1.46 -21.27
CA GLN A 614 10.95 -1.76 -21.33
C GLN A 614 11.32 -2.70 -22.47
N LEU A 615 10.41 -3.62 -22.85
CA LEU A 615 10.63 -4.51 -23.99
C LEU A 615 10.67 -3.78 -25.34
N GLN A 616 10.13 -2.56 -25.41
CA GLN A 616 10.12 -1.72 -26.63
C GLN A 616 11.43 -0.97 -26.83
N ASP A 617 12.30 -0.95 -25.82
CA ASP A 617 13.47 -0.08 -25.78
C ASP A 617 14.80 -0.84 -25.89
N GLY A 618 14.83 -2.17 -26.02
CA GLY A 618 16.14 -2.86 -26.05
C GLY A 618 16.23 -4.18 -26.81
N ASP A 619 17.48 -4.49 -27.18
CA ASP A 619 17.93 -5.67 -27.91
C ASP A 619 18.89 -6.56 -27.08
N LEU A 620 19.16 -6.16 -25.83
CA LEU A 620 19.96 -6.88 -24.85
C LEU A 620 19.22 -6.96 -23.51
N ARG A 621 19.31 -8.11 -22.83
CA ARG A 621 18.83 -8.25 -21.45
C ARG A 621 19.78 -9.11 -20.62
N LEU A 622 19.73 -8.91 -19.31
CA LEU A 622 20.52 -9.67 -18.34
C LEU A 622 19.60 -10.71 -17.68
N VAL A 623 20.00 -11.98 -17.76
CA VAL A 623 19.24 -13.08 -17.16
C VAL A 623 20.10 -13.71 -16.06
N PRO A 624 19.67 -13.65 -14.79
CA PRO A 624 20.38 -14.25 -13.69
C PRO A 624 20.15 -15.75 -13.72
N MET A 625 21.22 -16.50 -13.53
CA MET A 625 21.17 -17.95 -13.43
C MET A 625 22.09 -18.40 -12.32
N LEU A 626 21.75 -19.51 -11.68
CA LEU A 626 22.68 -20.25 -10.84
C LEU A 626 23.37 -21.31 -11.71
N GLU A 627 24.68 -21.22 -11.89
CA GLU A 627 25.44 -22.23 -12.62
C GLU A 627 26.12 -23.18 -11.63
N ILE A 628 25.79 -24.47 -11.71
CA ILE A 628 26.28 -25.53 -10.86
C ILE A 628 27.25 -26.41 -11.64
N GLU A 629 28.48 -26.52 -11.14
CA GLU A 629 29.49 -27.46 -11.62
C GLU A 629 29.25 -28.83 -10.99
N ILE A 630 28.93 -29.82 -11.83
CA ILE A 630 28.54 -31.16 -11.41
C ILE A 630 29.55 -32.17 -11.93
N PRO A 631 30.44 -32.71 -11.08
CA PRO A 631 31.35 -33.77 -11.46
C PRO A 631 30.59 -35.08 -11.76
N PHE A 632 30.96 -35.75 -12.85
CA PHE A 632 30.42 -37.06 -13.21
C PHE A 632 31.54 -38.05 -13.54
N GLN A 633 31.31 -39.31 -13.22
CA GLN A 633 32.24 -40.39 -13.49
C GLN A 633 31.49 -41.70 -13.75
N ASN A 634 32.19 -42.71 -14.25
CA ASN A 634 31.53 -43.98 -14.54
C ASN A 634 30.84 -44.57 -13.28
N GLY A 635 29.52 -44.77 -13.35
CA GLY A 635 28.70 -45.24 -12.23
C GLY A 635 28.15 -44.13 -11.33
N HIS A 636 28.48 -42.87 -11.59
CA HIS A 636 27.98 -41.70 -10.86
C HIS A 636 27.66 -40.55 -11.82
N TYR A 637 26.37 -40.29 -12.03
CA TYR A 637 25.86 -39.39 -13.07
C TYR A 637 25.56 -37.97 -12.53
N GLY A 638 26.19 -37.59 -11.42
CA GLY A 638 25.98 -36.29 -10.78
C GLY A 638 24.59 -36.12 -10.15
N ASN A 639 23.92 -37.24 -9.84
CA ASN A 639 22.53 -37.32 -9.37
C ASN A 639 21.49 -36.66 -10.27
N LEU A 640 21.85 -36.37 -11.51
CA LEU A 640 20.90 -35.91 -12.51
C LEU A 640 20.01 -37.07 -12.99
N PRO A 641 18.81 -36.80 -13.51
CA PRO A 641 17.94 -37.83 -14.07
C PRO A 641 18.59 -38.53 -15.27
N VAL A 642 18.61 -39.86 -15.25
CA VAL A 642 19.30 -40.70 -16.24
C VAL A 642 18.29 -41.47 -17.09
N LEU A 643 18.55 -41.57 -18.39
CA LEU A 643 17.75 -42.36 -19.32
C LEU A 643 17.76 -43.86 -18.94
N PRO A 644 16.63 -44.57 -19.08
CA PRO A 644 16.57 -46.01 -18.87
C PRO A 644 17.60 -46.76 -19.72
N GLY A 645 18.48 -47.53 -19.08
CA GLY A 645 19.51 -48.32 -19.77
C GLY A 645 20.75 -47.52 -20.21
N ALA A 646 21.02 -46.37 -19.60
CA ALA A 646 22.20 -45.57 -19.87
C ALA A 646 23.50 -46.40 -19.86
N PRO A 647 24.42 -46.15 -20.82
CA PRO A 647 25.69 -46.86 -20.90
C PRO A 647 26.64 -46.46 -19.76
N PRO A 648 27.71 -47.24 -19.54
CA PRO A 648 28.89 -46.76 -18.81
C PRO A 648 29.39 -45.45 -19.42
N ILE A 649 29.64 -44.43 -18.61
CA ILE A 649 30.01 -43.09 -19.05
C ILE A 649 31.51 -42.83 -18.92
N GLN A 650 32.05 -42.10 -19.88
CA GLN A 650 33.38 -41.49 -19.85
C GLN A 650 33.22 -39.99 -20.15
N ALA A 651 34.23 -39.17 -19.86
CA ALA A 651 34.18 -37.74 -20.14
C ALA A 651 33.80 -37.42 -21.61
N SER A 652 34.21 -38.27 -22.56
CA SER A 652 33.88 -38.14 -23.98
C SER A 652 32.48 -38.63 -24.39
N THR A 653 31.74 -39.33 -23.53
CA THR A 653 30.41 -39.86 -23.86
C THR A 653 29.43 -38.69 -24.05
N PRO A 654 28.68 -38.59 -25.18
CA PRO A 654 27.71 -37.51 -25.38
C PRO A 654 26.64 -37.49 -24.28
N ILE A 655 26.27 -36.30 -23.79
CA ILE A 655 25.25 -36.14 -22.73
C ILE A 655 23.91 -36.76 -23.14
N THR A 656 23.51 -36.56 -24.40
CA THR A 656 22.25 -37.07 -24.97
C THR A 656 22.15 -38.60 -25.00
N ALA A 657 23.24 -39.33 -24.74
CA ALA A 657 23.24 -40.78 -24.70
C ALA A 657 22.83 -41.35 -23.33
N TRP A 658 22.78 -40.52 -22.28
CA TRP A 658 22.56 -40.99 -20.91
C TRP A 658 21.75 -40.04 -20.03
N LEU A 659 21.84 -38.72 -20.22
CA LEU A 659 21.08 -37.75 -19.42
C LEU A 659 19.65 -37.65 -19.96
N ASP A 660 18.67 -37.70 -19.05
CA ASP A 660 17.28 -37.37 -19.38
C ASP A 660 17.11 -35.84 -19.38
N THR A 661 17.39 -35.23 -20.52
CA THR A 661 17.29 -33.77 -20.69
C THR A 661 15.85 -33.28 -20.67
N GLU A 662 14.86 -34.12 -20.96
CA GLU A 662 13.45 -33.73 -20.90
C GLU A 662 13.04 -33.48 -19.44
N ALA A 663 13.49 -34.34 -18.54
CA ALA A 663 13.26 -34.18 -17.10
C ALA A 663 13.88 -32.90 -16.54
N THR A 664 15.11 -32.53 -16.94
CA THR A 664 15.73 -31.27 -16.48
C THR A 664 15.10 -30.04 -17.14
N GLN A 665 14.76 -30.12 -18.43
CA GLN A 665 14.13 -29.02 -19.16
C GLN A 665 12.72 -28.69 -18.67
N ALA A 666 12.01 -29.63 -18.06
CA ALA A 666 10.72 -29.38 -17.39
C ALA A 666 10.82 -28.31 -16.28
N PHE A 667 12.01 -28.12 -15.71
CA PHE A 667 12.32 -27.07 -14.72
C PHE A 667 13.10 -25.88 -15.32
N GLY A 668 13.23 -25.81 -16.64
CA GLY A 668 14.05 -24.79 -17.32
C GLY A 668 15.57 -25.01 -17.17
N ILE A 669 16.00 -26.13 -16.60
CA ILE A 669 17.42 -26.40 -16.33
C ILE A 669 18.11 -26.88 -17.60
N ASN A 670 19.17 -26.18 -18.00
CA ASN A 670 20.02 -26.55 -19.13
C ASN A 670 21.31 -27.19 -18.63
N VAL A 671 21.69 -28.35 -19.18
CA VAL A 671 22.91 -29.06 -18.79
C VAL A 671 23.82 -29.23 -20.00
N ARG A 672 25.07 -28.76 -19.87
CA ARG A 672 26.14 -28.93 -20.87
C ARG A 672 27.40 -29.50 -20.22
N LYS A 673 28.33 -29.99 -21.04
CA LYS A 673 29.68 -30.32 -20.54
C LYS A 673 30.50 -29.04 -20.42
N LEU A 674 31.36 -28.98 -19.41
CA LEU A 674 32.44 -27.99 -19.38
C LEU A 674 33.42 -28.23 -20.54
N ASP A 675 33.85 -29.47 -20.70
CA ASP A 675 34.67 -29.95 -21.82
C ASP A 675 34.59 -31.49 -21.94
N ASP A 676 35.17 -32.06 -23.00
CA ASP A 676 35.14 -33.51 -23.27
C ASP A 676 36.18 -34.33 -22.49
N THR A 677 36.94 -33.70 -21.58
CA THR A 677 38.07 -34.31 -20.86
C THR A 677 37.98 -34.25 -19.34
N SER A 678 37.32 -33.24 -18.77
CA SER A 678 37.25 -32.99 -17.31
C SER A 678 36.33 -33.97 -16.59
N GLY A 679 35.25 -34.40 -17.24
CA GLY A 679 34.19 -35.14 -16.53
C GLY A 679 33.35 -34.22 -15.65
N THR A 680 33.17 -32.95 -16.05
CA THR A 680 32.33 -31.97 -15.34
C THR A 680 31.22 -31.46 -16.24
N LEU A 681 30.02 -31.34 -15.68
CA LEU A 681 28.86 -30.69 -16.30
C LEU A 681 28.69 -29.29 -15.72
N LEU A 682 28.08 -28.42 -16.50
CA LEU A 682 27.54 -27.14 -16.06
C LEU A 682 26.02 -27.24 -16.21
N ALA A 683 25.33 -27.25 -15.08
CA ALA A 683 23.88 -27.10 -15.03
C ALA A 683 23.54 -25.63 -14.77
N THR A 684 22.74 -25.03 -15.63
CA THR A 684 22.27 -23.66 -15.50
C THR A 684 20.82 -23.69 -15.02
N VAL A 685 20.60 -23.25 -13.78
CA VAL A 685 19.31 -23.18 -13.12
C VAL A 685 18.76 -21.76 -13.24
N PRO A 686 17.53 -21.58 -13.77
CA PRO A 686 16.93 -20.25 -13.85
C PRO A 686 16.63 -19.70 -12.46
N LEU A 687 16.88 -18.40 -12.29
CA LEU A 687 16.55 -17.67 -11.07
C LEU A 687 15.32 -16.79 -11.29
N THR A 688 14.41 -16.82 -10.34
CA THR A 688 13.23 -15.96 -10.27
C THR A 688 13.42 -14.92 -9.19
N LEU A 689 12.93 -13.71 -9.43
CA LEU A 689 13.00 -12.63 -8.47
C LEU A 689 12.00 -12.85 -7.33
N VAL A 690 12.45 -12.64 -6.10
CA VAL A 690 11.63 -12.57 -4.89
C VAL A 690 11.40 -11.10 -4.59
N GLU A 691 10.15 -10.70 -4.43
CA GLU A 691 9.72 -9.32 -4.22
C GLU A 691 8.94 -9.21 -2.93
N ASP A 692 9.17 -8.13 -2.20
CA ASP A 692 8.37 -7.74 -1.04
C ASP A 692 6.97 -7.27 -1.46
N GLY A 693 5.94 -7.75 -0.73
CA GLY A 693 4.53 -7.49 -0.98
C GLY A 693 4.16 -6.01 -0.87
N GLU A 694 4.86 -5.22 -0.06
CA GLU A 694 4.67 -3.78 0.04
C GLU A 694 5.54 -3.02 -0.97
N GLY A 695 5.02 -2.89 -2.19
CA GLY A 695 5.64 -2.06 -3.23
C GLY A 695 6.54 -2.79 -4.22
N ALA A 696 6.56 -4.13 -4.19
CA ALA A 696 7.28 -4.99 -5.14
C ALA A 696 8.79 -4.71 -5.20
N SER A 697 9.40 -4.46 -4.04
CA SER A 697 10.84 -4.25 -3.95
C SER A 697 11.57 -5.60 -4.09
N PRO A 698 12.52 -5.74 -5.02
CA PRO A 698 13.34 -6.93 -5.16
C PRO A 698 14.19 -7.17 -3.91
N VAL A 699 14.11 -8.36 -3.30
CA VAL A 699 14.89 -8.73 -2.11
C VAL A 699 15.87 -9.88 -2.36
N ALA A 700 15.50 -10.86 -3.18
CA ALA A 700 16.38 -12.00 -3.45
C ALA A 700 16.11 -12.63 -4.81
N PHE A 701 16.92 -13.61 -5.16
CA PHE A 701 16.64 -14.57 -6.21
C PHE A 701 16.36 -15.94 -5.61
N SER A 702 15.41 -16.67 -6.19
CA SER A 702 15.14 -18.07 -5.87
C SER A 702 15.33 -18.95 -7.10
N GLY A 703 15.86 -20.16 -6.92
CA GLY A 703 16.05 -21.12 -8.00
C GLY A 703 15.95 -22.56 -7.52
N ARG A 704 15.33 -23.42 -8.33
CA ARG A 704 15.13 -24.84 -8.02
C ARG A 704 15.98 -25.74 -8.91
N MET A 705 16.88 -26.49 -8.29
CA MET A 705 17.60 -27.58 -8.93
C MET A 705 16.87 -28.91 -8.73
N PHE A 706 16.83 -29.73 -9.80
CA PHE A 706 16.19 -31.04 -9.79
C PHE A 706 17.23 -32.16 -9.89
N TYR A 707 17.17 -33.09 -8.93
CA TYR A 707 17.97 -34.30 -8.90
C TYR A 707 17.08 -35.55 -8.85
N ARG A 708 17.62 -36.65 -9.35
CA ARG A 708 17.06 -38.00 -9.24
C ARG A 708 18.20 -39.00 -9.08
N PRO A 709 18.71 -39.18 -7.86
CA PRO A 709 19.88 -40.02 -7.59
C PRO A 709 19.63 -41.48 -7.99
N ILE A 710 20.60 -42.09 -8.67
CA ILE A 710 20.57 -43.53 -8.99
C ILE A 710 21.49 -44.36 -8.05
N THR A 711 22.20 -43.67 -7.18
CA THR A 711 23.07 -44.20 -6.13
C THR A 711 22.71 -43.53 -4.81
N SER A 712 22.93 -44.21 -3.68
CA SER A 712 22.69 -43.63 -2.35
C SER A 712 23.79 -42.66 -1.90
N ASP A 713 24.83 -42.49 -2.71
CA ASP A 713 25.94 -41.57 -2.49
C ASP A 713 25.74 -40.36 -3.41
N PHE A 714 25.93 -39.14 -2.89
CA PHE A 714 25.81 -37.90 -3.66
C PHE A 714 27.03 -37.66 -4.56
N GLY A 715 28.14 -38.36 -4.26
CA GLY A 715 29.37 -38.30 -5.02
C GLY A 715 30.19 -37.04 -4.73
N PRO A 716 31.01 -36.58 -5.68
CA PRO A 716 31.90 -35.44 -5.43
C PRO A 716 31.13 -34.15 -5.16
N THR A 717 31.69 -33.31 -4.27
CA THR A 717 31.18 -31.98 -3.94
C THR A 717 30.89 -31.17 -5.20
N GLN A 718 29.68 -30.61 -5.26
CA GLN A 718 29.24 -29.72 -6.34
C GLN A 718 29.52 -28.27 -5.95
N GLN A 719 29.64 -27.40 -6.97
CA GLN A 719 29.94 -25.99 -6.74
C GLN A 719 28.95 -25.11 -7.50
N ALA A 720 28.34 -24.15 -6.81
CA ALA A 720 27.41 -23.20 -7.41
C ALA A 720 28.04 -21.79 -7.50
N ARG A 721 27.69 -21.05 -8.55
CA ARG A 721 27.99 -19.62 -8.72
C ARG A 721 26.79 -18.87 -9.29
N LEU A 722 26.57 -17.64 -8.82
CA LEU A 722 25.68 -16.69 -9.47
C LEU A 722 26.33 -16.19 -10.76
N VAL A 723 25.60 -16.28 -11.87
CA VAL A 723 26.03 -15.76 -13.17
C VAL A 723 24.96 -14.94 -13.86
N TRP A 724 25.37 -13.89 -14.56
CA TRP A 724 24.54 -13.09 -15.45
C TRP A 724 24.78 -13.50 -16.89
N MET A 725 23.75 -14.04 -17.53
CA MET A 725 23.76 -14.30 -18.97
C MET A 725 23.34 -13.06 -19.72
N VAL A 726 24.22 -12.58 -20.60
CA VAL A 726 23.91 -11.50 -21.53
C VAL A 726 23.22 -12.10 -22.74
N GLU A 727 21.92 -11.90 -22.82
CA GLU A 727 21.10 -12.35 -23.92
C GLU A 727 20.88 -11.21 -24.91
N MET A 728 21.13 -11.46 -26.19
CA MET A 728 20.95 -10.49 -27.27
C MET A 728 20.17 -11.11 -28.42
N LEU A 729 19.40 -10.27 -29.12
CA LEU A 729 18.82 -10.64 -30.40
C LEU A 729 19.91 -10.65 -31.48
N THR A 730 20.24 -11.84 -32.00
CA THR A 730 21.27 -11.99 -33.03
C THR A 730 20.76 -12.80 -34.21
N ASN A 731 21.29 -12.50 -35.40
CA ASN A 731 21.08 -13.35 -36.56
C ASN A 731 22.05 -14.52 -36.45
N THR A 732 21.53 -15.75 -36.36
CA THR A 732 22.37 -16.95 -36.26
C THR A 732 22.18 -17.85 -37.46
N CYS A 733 23.29 -18.32 -38.02
CA CYS A 733 23.24 -19.27 -39.11
C CYS A 733 22.83 -20.66 -38.60
N THR A 734 21.80 -21.24 -39.21
CA THR A 734 21.26 -22.55 -38.85
C THR A 734 22.30 -23.67 -38.98
N PRO A 735 22.19 -24.76 -38.20
CA PRO A 735 23.09 -25.90 -38.30
C PRO A 735 23.16 -26.45 -39.72
N VAL A 736 24.39 -26.71 -40.21
CA VAL A 736 24.60 -27.27 -41.55
C VAL A 736 24.04 -28.71 -41.58
N PRO A 737 23.06 -29.02 -42.43
CA PRO A 737 22.55 -30.38 -42.54
C PRO A 737 23.63 -31.33 -43.07
N ASP A 738 23.67 -32.57 -42.60
CA ASP A 738 24.60 -33.60 -43.10
C ASP A 738 24.43 -33.86 -44.62
N SER A 739 23.21 -33.61 -45.13
CA SER A 739 22.86 -33.69 -46.55
C SER A 739 23.47 -32.57 -47.40
N PHE A 740 23.95 -31.48 -46.80
CA PHE A 740 24.61 -30.39 -47.49
C PHE A 740 26.10 -30.72 -47.72
N GLN A 741 26.39 -31.20 -48.94
CA GLN A 741 27.75 -31.51 -49.40
C GLN A 741 28.04 -30.76 -50.72
N PRO A 742 28.43 -29.48 -50.65
CA PRO A 742 28.80 -28.72 -51.83
C PRO A 742 30.04 -29.34 -52.52
N PRO A 743 30.08 -29.41 -53.86
CA PRO A 743 31.23 -29.92 -54.60
C PRO A 743 32.47 -29.08 -54.34
N ASP A 744 33.64 -29.71 -54.20
CA ASP A 744 34.95 -29.06 -54.08
C ASP A 744 35.14 -28.11 -52.88
N VAL A 745 34.28 -28.20 -51.86
CA VAL A 745 34.41 -27.43 -50.60
C VAL A 745 34.90 -28.36 -49.48
N PRO A 746 36.04 -28.05 -48.83
CA PRO A 746 36.49 -28.78 -47.65
C PRO A 746 35.43 -28.77 -46.54
N GLU A 747 35.36 -29.86 -45.76
CA GLU A 747 34.39 -30.00 -44.67
C GLU A 747 34.36 -28.79 -43.71
N GLN A 748 35.53 -28.26 -43.38
CA GLN A 748 35.73 -27.10 -42.50
C GLN A 748 35.14 -25.80 -43.05
N GLN A 749 34.92 -25.72 -44.37
CA GLN A 749 34.37 -24.55 -45.06
C GLN A 749 32.89 -24.73 -45.43
N ARG A 750 32.28 -25.91 -45.18
CA ARG A 750 30.86 -26.15 -45.47
C ARG A 750 29.95 -25.13 -44.80
N ARG A 751 30.26 -24.76 -43.56
CA ARG A 751 29.49 -23.76 -42.81
C ARG A 751 29.56 -22.38 -43.45
N LEU A 752 30.73 -21.94 -43.91
CA LEU A 752 30.87 -20.64 -44.59
C LEU A 752 30.00 -20.58 -45.84
N VAL A 753 29.95 -21.66 -46.63
CA VAL A 753 29.13 -21.74 -47.85
C VAL A 753 27.64 -21.87 -47.53
N TRP A 754 27.28 -22.62 -46.49
CA TRP A 754 25.90 -22.73 -46.01
C TRP A 754 25.35 -21.37 -45.55
N CYS A 755 26.14 -20.64 -44.78
CA CYS A 755 25.78 -19.32 -44.25
C CYS A 755 25.92 -18.18 -45.27
N ASP A 756 26.36 -18.44 -46.50
CA ASP A 756 26.37 -17.44 -47.57
C ASP A 756 24.96 -17.21 -48.15
N ASP A 757 24.06 -18.19 -47.98
CA ASP A 757 22.65 -18.06 -48.34
C ASP A 757 21.85 -17.44 -47.18
N ALA A 758 21.23 -16.29 -47.44
CA ALA A 758 20.38 -15.59 -46.48
C ALA A 758 19.21 -16.45 -45.96
N ALA A 759 18.72 -17.42 -46.75
CA ALA A 759 17.64 -18.31 -46.32
C ALA A 759 18.03 -19.28 -45.19
N ASN A 760 19.34 -19.44 -44.93
CA ASN A 760 19.86 -20.32 -43.89
C ASN A 760 20.14 -19.59 -42.57
N TRP A 761 19.81 -18.30 -42.49
CA TRP A 761 19.89 -17.52 -41.26
C TRP A 761 18.55 -17.54 -40.54
N GLN A 762 18.62 -17.78 -39.23
CA GLN A 762 17.54 -17.46 -38.31
C GLN A 762 17.75 -16.01 -37.86
N GLU A 763 16.84 -15.13 -38.28
CA GLU A 763 16.88 -13.72 -37.92
C GLU A 763 16.34 -13.50 -36.51
N ASN A 764 16.93 -12.54 -35.78
CA ASN A 764 16.51 -12.08 -34.46
C ASN A 764 16.33 -13.20 -33.42
N GLY A 765 17.19 -14.21 -33.47
CA GLY A 765 17.21 -15.29 -32.49
C GLY A 765 17.84 -14.84 -31.18
N SER A 766 17.14 -15.06 -30.07
CA SER A 766 17.67 -14.81 -28.74
C SER A 766 18.88 -15.70 -28.45
N THR A 767 20.02 -15.09 -28.17
CA THR A 767 21.30 -15.79 -28.03
C THR A 767 22.09 -15.24 -26.85
N VAL A 768 22.63 -16.12 -26.02
CA VAL A 768 23.58 -15.74 -24.98
C VAL A 768 24.93 -15.45 -25.61
N VAL A 769 25.41 -14.20 -25.51
CA VAL A 769 26.69 -13.76 -26.09
C VAL A 769 27.83 -13.74 -25.07
N HIS A 770 27.50 -13.63 -23.78
CA HIS A 770 28.48 -13.60 -22.70
C HIS A 770 27.86 -14.05 -21.38
N VAL A 771 28.72 -14.48 -20.45
CA VAL A 771 28.34 -14.84 -19.08
C VAL A 771 29.31 -14.17 -18.13
N TYR A 772 28.80 -13.42 -17.16
CA TYR A 772 29.59 -12.81 -16.08
C TYR A 772 29.29 -13.49 -14.76
N GLU A 773 30.28 -13.56 -13.88
CA GLU A 773 30.08 -14.00 -12.49
C GLU A 773 29.81 -12.79 -11.62
N ASP A 774 29.01 -12.99 -10.58
CA ASP A 774 28.72 -11.96 -9.58
C ASP A 774 29.15 -12.41 -8.18
N SER A 775 29.32 -11.47 -7.26
CA SER A 775 29.52 -11.76 -5.84
C SER A 775 28.18 -11.81 -5.13
N TRP A 776 27.99 -12.83 -4.30
CA TRP A 776 26.69 -13.20 -3.75
C TRP A 776 26.83 -13.90 -2.41
N VAL A 777 25.75 -13.90 -1.64
CA VAL A 777 25.54 -14.70 -0.43
C VAL A 777 24.37 -15.65 -0.66
N LEU A 778 24.45 -16.82 -0.03
CA LEU A 778 23.33 -17.76 0.01
C LEU A 778 22.51 -17.41 1.25
N THR A 779 21.27 -16.99 1.03
CA THR A 779 20.34 -16.55 2.08
C THR A 779 19.54 -17.75 2.61
N GLY A 780 19.19 -18.69 1.73
CA GLY A 780 18.56 -19.92 2.17
C GLY A 780 18.78 -21.10 1.24
N MET A 781 18.68 -22.30 1.79
CA MET A 781 18.75 -23.54 1.02
C MET A 781 17.86 -24.62 1.63
N SER A 782 16.87 -25.07 0.87
CA SER A 782 15.97 -26.15 1.27
C SER A 782 16.17 -27.38 0.39
N VAL A 783 16.16 -28.56 1.01
CA VAL A 783 16.25 -29.84 0.32
C VAL A 783 15.01 -30.66 0.64
N ARG A 784 14.26 -31.02 -0.41
CA ARG A 784 13.06 -31.86 -0.29
C ARG A 784 13.19 -33.10 -1.16
N GLU A 785 13.16 -34.27 -0.52
CA GLU A 785 13.00 -35.55 -1.20
C GLU A 785 11.52 -35.95 -1.23
N ASP A 786 10.97 -36.18 -2.41
CA ASP A 786 9.58 -36.59 -2.60
C ASP A 786 9.48 -38.12 -2.53
N HIS A 787 8.88 -38.62 -1.44
CA HIS A 787 8.64 -40.06 -1.25
C HIS A 787 7.34 -40.54 -1.87
N GLY A 788 6.54 -39.65 -2.46
CA GLY A 788 5.14 -39.84 -2.73
C GLY A 788 4.28 -39.32 -1.57
N VAL A 789 2.97 -39.47 -1.72
CA VAL A 789 2.01 -39.08 -0.68
C VAL A 789 0.87 -40.07 -0.63
N GLU A 790 0.46 -40.43 0.58
CA GLU A 790 -0.78 -41.16 0.82
C GLU A 790 -1.85 -40.17 1.28
N ALA A 791 -3.07 -40.34 0.80
CA ALA A 791 -4.17 -39.45 1.15
C ALA A 791 -5.45 -40.26 1.36
N ALA A 792 -6.30 -39.78 2.26
CA ALA A 792 -7.66 -40.27 2.47
C ALA A 792 -8.65 -39.14 2.22
N VAL A 793 -9.74 -39.45 1.52
CA VAL A 793 -10.93 -38.60 1.44
C VAL A 793 -12.02 -39.25 2.29
N ILE A 794 -12.43 -38.56 3.34
CA ILE A 794 -13.37 -39.04 4.35
C ILE A 794 -14.66 -38.24 4.25
N TYR A 795 -15.80 -38.92 4.22
CA TYR A 795 -17.10 -38.29 4.10
C TYR A 795 -18.18 -39.09 4.79
N GLU A 796 -19.24 -38.40 5.22
CA GLU A 796 -20.38 -39.06 5.85
C GLU A 796 -21.18 -39.91 4.85
N ASP A 797 -21.69 -41.05 5.32
CA ASP A 797 -22.63 -41.88 4.56
C ASP A 797 -23.99 -41.17 4.45
N PRO A 798 -24.44 -40.80 3.24
CA PRO A 798 -25.72 -40.12 3.05
C PRO A 798 -26.92 -40.90 3.59
N ALA A 799 -26.83 -42.24 3.63
CA ALA A 799 -27.88 -43.09 4.18
C ALA A 799 -27.93 -43.08 5.72
N PHE A 800 -26.79 -42.89 6.37
CA PHE A 800 -26.70 -42.73 7.83
C PHE A 800 -27.33 -41.40 8.27
N THR A 801 -26.95 -40.31 7.60
CA THR A 801 -27.49 -38.96 7.85
C THR A 801 -29.01 -38.91 7.63
N ALA A 802 -29.53 -39.64 6.63
CA ALA A 802 -30.96 -39.73 6.35
C ALA A 802 -31.77 -40.57 7.38
N ALA A 803 -31.11 -41.42 8.17
CA ALA A 803 -31.78 -42.35 9.09
C ALA A 803 -31.98 -41.78 10.52
N GLN A 804 -31.35 -40.66 10.87
CA GLN A 804 -31.47 -40.07 12.21
C GLN A 804 -32.79 -39.27 12.39
N SER A 805 -33.50 -39.55 13.49
CA SER A 805 -34.83 -38.97 13.78
C SER A 805 -34.69 -37.59 14.43
N GLY A 806 -35.11 -36.52 13.73
CA GLY A 806 -34.97 -35.12 14.20
C GLY A 806 -34.44 -34.17 13.12
N TYR A 807 -34.10 -34.72 11.95
CA TYR A 807 -33.58 -34.03 10.79
C TYR A 807 -34.45 -32.84 10.33
N THR A 808 -33.87 -31.64 10.37
CA THR A 808 -34.39 -30.45 9.66
C THR A 808 -33.46 -30.16 8.49
N PRO A 809 -33.97 -29.86 7.28
CA PRO A 809 -33.12 -29.42 6.17
C PRO A 809 -32.36 -28.15 6.58
N GLY A 810 -31.02 -28.25 6.70
CA GLY A 810 -30.13 -27.15 7.12
C GLY A 810 -29.60 -27.21 8.57
N GLY A 811 -29.72 -28.34 9.28
CA GLY A 811 -29.11 -28.54 10.62
C GLY A 811 -27.88 -29.45 10.56
N PHE A 812 -26.75 -28.93 11.05
CA PHE A 812 -25.40 -29.52 11.28
C PHE A 812 -25.13 -30.87 10.59
N HIS A 813 -24.52 -30.82 9.41
CA HIS A 813 -24.30 -31.95 8.51
C HIS A 813 -22.97 -32.70 8.72
N ASP A 814 -22.17 -32.35 9.73
CA ASP A 814 -20.75 -32.73 9.79
C ASP A 814 -20.24 -33.17 11.17
N ASP A 815 -21.10 -33.44 12.15
CA ASP A 815 -20.70 -33.69 13.54
C ASP A 815 -19.69 -34.84 13.69
N ASN A 816 -19.79 -35.90 12.88
CA ASN A 816 -18.82 -37.01 12.93
C ASN A 816 -17.49 -36.63 12.27
N LEU A 817 -17.51 -35.79 11.25
CA LEU A 817 -16.29 -35.26 10.62
C LEU A 817 -15.58 -34.27 11.55
N TRP A 818 -16.33 -33.45 12.28
CA TRP A 818 -15.79 -32.56 13.32
C TRP A 818 -15.22 -33.35 14.50
N ALA A 819 -15.92 -34.38 14.97
CA ALA A 819 -15.41 -35.27 16.02
C ALA A 819 -14.14 -36.00 15.57
N LEU A 820 -14.09 -36.43 14.31
CA LEU A 820 -12.89 -37.02 13.72
C LEU A 820 -11.75 -36.00 13.66
N SER A 821 -12.02 -34.77 13.22
CA SER A 821 -11.05 -33.68 13.19
C SER A 821 -10.43 -33.45 14.56
N GLN A 822 -11.25 -33.27 15.60
CA GLN A 822 -10.78 -33.05 16.97
C GLN A 822 -9.99 -34.23 17.52
N GLY A 823 -10.38 -35.46 17.17
CA GLY A 823 -9.64 -36.64 17.60
C GLY A 823 -8.29 -36.77 16.90
N LEU A 824 -8.24 -36.51 15.58
CA LEU A 824 -7.00 -36.48 14.80
C LEU A 824 -6.06 -35.40 15.33
N ASP A 825 -6.59 -34.21 15.55
CA ASP A 825 -5.89 -33.05 16.10
C ASP A 825 -5.24 -33.38 17.46
N ARG A 826 -6.01 -33.90 18.41
CA ARG A 826 -5.48 -34.35 19.72
C ARG A 826 -4.45 -35.48 19.63
N SER A 827 -4.50 -36.29 18.57
CA SER A 827 -3.55 -37.38 18.36
C SER A 827 -2.27 -36.94 17.65
N LEU A 828 -2.30 -35.80 16.93
CA LEU A 828 -1.19 -35.29 16.11
C LEU A 828 -0.49 -34.07 16.73
N MET A 829 -1.19 -33.25 17.54
CA MET A 829 -0.66 -32.02 18.16
C MET A 829 0.05 -32.21 19.51
N ALA A 830 -0.12 -33.36 20.18
CA ALA A 830 0.66 -33.67 21.37
C ALA A 830 2.10 -34.02 20.95
N GLY A 831 3.03 -33.10 21.22
CA GLY A 831 4.43 -33.12 20.79
C GLY A 831 5.09 -34.50 20.71
N ARG A 832 5.95 -34.68 19.69
CA ARG A 832 6.64 -35.92 19.30
C ARG A 832 7.35 -36.62 20.47
N GLY A 833 6.58 -37.29 21.30
CA GLY A 833 7.05 -38.18 22.34
C GLY A 833 7.39 -39.55 21.75
N THR A 834 8.38 -40.20 22.34
CA THR A 834 8.91 -41.54 22.00
C THR A 834 7.88 -42.71 21.96
N THR A 835 6.57 -42.43 22.08
CA THR A 835 5.49 -43.43 22.07
C THR A 835 4.66 -43.48 20.78
N GLY A 836 4.97 -42.66 19.77
CA GLY A 836 4.57 -42.84 18.36
C GLY A 836 3.16 -43.37 18.11
N ILE A 837 2.16 -42.47 18.05
CA ILE A 837 0.85 -42.81 17.48
C ILE A 837 0.63 -41.94 16.25
N ASP A 838 1.51 -42.08 15.25
CA ASP A 838 1.20 -41.60 13.91
C ASP A 838 0.12 -42.53 13.32
N LEU A 839 -1.08 -42.00 13.11
CA LEU A 839 -2.15 -42.73 12.44
C LEU A 839 -1.91 -42.70 10.94
N THR A 840 -1.50 -43.83 10.36
CA THR A 840 -1.33 -43.95 8.90
C THR A 840 -2.66 -43.90 8.17
N ILE A 841 -2.66 -43.55 6.89
CA ILE A 841 -3.86 -43.56 6.03
C ILE A 841 -4.55 -44.93 6.04
N ASN A 842 -3.77 -46.01 6.08
CA ASN A 842 -4.30 -47.37 6.17
C ASN A 842 -4.99 -47.66 7.52
N GLU A 843 -4.44 -47.14 8.62
CA GLU A 843 -5.06 -47.28 9.95
C GLU A 843 -6.35 -46.45 10.05
N ILE A 844 -6.36 -45.25 9.46
CA ILE A 844 -7.57 -44.41 9.37
C ILE A 844 -8.67 -45.15 8.61
N ALA A 845 -8.37 -45.72 7.44
CA ALA A 845 -9.33 -46.51 6.69
C ALA A 845 -9.83 -47.72 7.50
N ALA A 846 -8.94 -48.46 8.17
CA ALA A 846 -9.32 -49.62 8.97
C ALA A 846 -10.25 -49.27 10.15
N ARG A 847 -10.10 -48.08 10.74
CA ARG A 847 -10.89 -47.63 11.90
C ARG A 847 -12.22 -46.98 11.53
N TRP A 848 -12.26 -46.17 10.47
CA TRP A 848 -13.43 -45.33 10.19
C TRP A 848 -14.18 -45.68 8.90
N ASP A 849 -13.60 -46.45 7.97
CA ASP A 849 -14.39 -46.95 6.83
C ASP A 849 -15.42 -47.97 7.32
N LYS A 850 -16.71 -47.64 7.14
CA LYS A 850 -17.83 -48.54 7.45
C LYS A 850 -17.77 -49.89 6.77
N THR A 851 -17.01 -50.04 5.69
CA THR A 851 -16.84 -51.34 5.02
C THR A 851 -15.80 -52.24 5.70
N GLN A 852 -14.95 -51.69 6.58
CA GLN A 852 -13.77 -52.36 7.15
C GLN A 852 -13.76 -52.38 8.69
N ASN A 853 -14.44 -51.42 9.34
CA ASN A 853 -14.30 -51.14 10.77
C ASN A 853 -15.12 -52.03 11.74
N GLY A 854 -15.75 -53.11 11.26
CA GLY A 854 -16.69 -53.92 12.05
C GLY A 854 -16.11 -54.64 13.28
N ALA A 855 -14.78 -54.66 13.44
CA ALA A 855 -14.08 -55.21 14.61
C ALA A 855 -13.56 -54.14 15.58
N VAL A 856 -13.68 -52.86 15.24
CA VAL A 856 -13.17 -51.72 16.02
C VAL A 856 -14.22 -51.28 17.03
N SER A 857 -13.80 -50.93 18.25
CA SER A 857 -14.71 -50.49 19.31
C SER A 857 -15.13 -49.03 19.12
N ASP A 858 -16.26 -48.62 19.71
CA ASP A 858 -16.69 -47.21 19.66
C ASP A 858 -15.68 -46.28 20.33
N THR A 859 -15.00 -46.75 21.39
CA THR A 859 -13.93 -45.99 22.06
C THR A 859 -12.74 -45.75 21.13
N ASP A 860 -12.33 -46.75 20.36
CA ASP A 860 -11.20 -46.64 19.41
C ASP A 860 -11.57 -45.80 18.16
N ARG A 861 -12.87 -45.61 17.91
CA ARG A 861 -13.43 -44.68 16.90
C ARG A 861 -13.80 -43.31 17.46
N TRP A 862 -13.44 -43.01 18.72
CA TRP A 862 -13.77 -41.73 19.39
C TRP A 862 -15.27 -41.42 19.48
N GLY A 863 -16.08 -42.47 19.66
CA GLY A 863 -17.54 -42.35 19.74
C GLY A 863 -18.24 -42.23 18.39
N ILE A 864 -17.49 -42.23 17.27
CA ILE A 864 -18.06 -42.18 15.93
C ILE A 864 -18.72 -43.53 15.60
N PRO A 865 -20.01 -43.54 15.18
CA PRO A 865 -20.71 -44.77 14.83
C PRO A 865 -20.07 -45.52 13.67
N GLN A 866 -20.08 -46.85 13.75
CA GLN A 866 -19.42 -47.71 12.76
C GLN A 866 -19.94 -47.55 11.31
N ASP A 867 -21.19 -47.11 11.14
CA ASP A 867 -21.86 -46.95 9.85
C ASP A 867 -21.89 -45.51 9.33
N ALA A 868 -21.22 -44.58 10.03
CA ALA A 868 -21.30 -43.14 9.76
C ALA A 868 -20.42 -42.65 8.60
N LEU A 869 -19.23 -43.22 8.37
CA LEU A 869 -18.23 -42.66 7.45
C LEU A 869 -17.79 -43.65 6.35
N TYR A 870 -17.49 -43.11 5.17
CA TYR A 870 -16.67 -43.75 4.14
C TYR A 870 -15.27 -43.14 4.14
N VAL A 871 -14.26 -43.95 3.79
CA VAL A 871 -12.87 -43.51 3.62
C VAL A 871 -12.34 -44.07 2.31
N ASP A 872 -12.06 -43.19 1.36
CA ASP A 872 -11.39 -43.54 0.11
C ASP A 872 -9.90 -43.19 0.20
N THR A 873 -9.03 -44.20 0.08
CA THR A 873 -7.57 -44.02 0.17
C THR A 873 -6.92 -43.95 -1.20
N PHE A 874 -5.92 -43.09 -1.34
CA PHE A 874 -5.14 -42.84 -2.54
C PHE A 874 -3.65 -42.88 -2.22
N SER A 875 -2.85 -43.36 -3.17
CA SER A 875 -1.40 -43.33 -3.11
C SER A 875 -0.89 -42.75 -4.42
N PHE A 876 -0.01 -41.76 -4.32
CA PHE A 876 0.59 -41.09 -5.46
C PHE A 876 2.10 -41.21 -5.37
N ASP A 877 2.76 -41.53 -6.50
CA ASP A 877 4.21 -41.62 -6.57
C ASP A 877 4.93 -40.28 -6.31
N GLN A 878 4.19 -39.17 -6.44
CA GLN A 878 4.66 -37.79 -6.25
C GLN A 878 3.56 -36.96 -5.58
N GLN A 879 3.95 -35.99 -4.77
CA GLN A 879 3.00 -35.12 -4.05
C GLN A 879 2.04 -34.38 -5.00
N ALA A 880 2.50 -33.98 -6.18
CA ALA A 880 1.69 -33.30 -7.19
C ALA A 880 0.48 -34.13 -7.67
N GLY A 881 0.50 -35.45 -7.51
CA GLY A 881 -0.62 -36.33 -7.83
C GLY A 881 -1.90 -36.01 -7.05
N MET A 882 -1.78 -35.40 -5.86
CA MET A 882 -2.95 -34.99 -5.05
C MET A 882 -3.89 -34.02 -5.75
N MET A 883 -3.44 -33.28 -6.77
CA MET A 883 -4.30 -32.41 -7.56
C MET A 883 -5.45 -33.16 -8.25
N ALA A 884 -5.32 -34.48 -8.43
CA ALA A 884 -6.41 -35.32 -8.92
C ALA A 884 -7.61 -35.37 -7.95
N ILE A 885 -7.38 -35.18 -6.64
CA ILE A 885 -8.42 -35.26 -5.61
C ILE A 885 -9.51 -34.19 -5.82
N PRO A 886 -9.21 -32.88 -5.82
CA PRO A 886 -10.22 -31.86 -6.08
C PRO A 886 -10.73 -31.87 -7.52
N MET A 887 -9.89 -32.22 -8.50
CA MET A 887 -10.23 -32.11 -9.93
C MET A 887 -11.11 -33.25 -10.45
N THR A 888 -10.82 -34.49 -10.04
CA THR A 888 -11.43 -35.70 -10.63
C THR A 888 -12.10 -36.59 -9.59
N THR A 889 -11.41 -36.87 -8.48
CA THR A 889 -11.87 -37.82 -7.46
C THR A 889 -13.12 -37.30 -6.75
N THR A 890 -13.11 -36.03 -6.33
CA THR A 890 -14.26 -35.40 -5.65
C THR A 890 -15.52 -35.51 -6.49
N LYS A 891 -15.42 -35.22 -7.79
CA LYS A 891 -16.54 -35.36 -8.72
C LYS A 891 -17.04 -36.80 -8.81
N GLN A 892 -16.14 -37.78 -8.78
CA GLN A 892 -16.52 -39.19 -8.80
C GLN A 892 -17.27 -39.58 -7.52
N ILE A 893 -16.74 -39.24 -6.34
CA ILE A 893 -17.37 -39.51 -5.04
C ILE A 893 -18.79 -38.90 -4.97
N LEU A 894 -18.94 -37.65 -5.40
CA LEU A 894 -20.24 -36.97 -5.43
C LEU A 894 -21.24 -37.67 -6.37
N ASN A 895 -20.78 -38.15 -7.52
CA ASN A 895 -21.64 -38.88 -8.45
C ASN A 895 -22.06 -40.25 -7.91
N ASP A 896 -21.12 -40.97 -7.30
CA ASP A 896 -21.32 -42.35 -6.87
C ASP A 896 -22.15 -42.44 -5.58
N HIS A 897 -21.98 -41.49 -4.64
CA HIS A 897 -22.58 -41.58 -3.30
C HIS A 897 -23.71 -40.57 -3.03
N PHE A 898 -23.63 -39.34 -3.56
CA PHE A 898 -24.51 -38.23 -3.14
C PHE A 898 -25.62 -37.91 -4.15
N THR A 899 -25.41 -38.17 -5.44
CA THR A 899 -26.36 -37.77 -6.52
C THR A 899 -27.78 -38.32 -6.32
N ALA A 900 -27.92 -39.59 -5.94
CA ALA A 900 -29.23 -40.20 -5.74
C ALA A 900 -30.03 -39.59 -4.56
N GLN A 901 -29.33 -39.04 -3.55
CA GLN A 901 -29.94 -38.38 -2.40
C GLN A 901 -30.25 -36.91 -2.70
N ALA A 902 -29.37 -36.22 -3.44
CA ALA A 902 -29.61 -34.86 -3.92
C ALA A 902 -30.86 -34.79 -4.82
N ASP A 903 -31.02 -35.74 -5.75
CA ASP A 903 -32.20 -35.85 -6.62
C ASP A 903 -33.51 -36.13 -5.86
N ALA A 904 -33.42 -36.72 -4.66
CA ALA A 904 -34.55 -36.99 -3.78
C ALA A 904 -34.91 -35.80 -2.86
N GLY A 905 -34.21 -34.66 -2.97
CA GLY A 905 -34.38 -33.49 -2.10
C GLY A 905 -33.68 -33.62 -0.74
N GLY A 906 -32.66 -34.49 -0.65
CA GLY A 906 -31.82 -34.70 0.52
C GLY A 906 -30.64 -33.72 0.62
N ILE A 907 -29.45 -34.22 0.95
CA ILE A 907 -28.21 -33.44 1.17
C ILE A 907 -27.87 -32.60 -0.08
N GLN A 908 -27.70 -31.28 0.09
CA GLN A 908 -27.35 -30.35 -1.00
C GLN A 908 -25.88 -29.92 -0.97
N ASP A 909 -25.27 -29.86 0.21
CA ASP A 909 -23.90 -29.42 0.42
C ASP A 909 -23.12 -30.50 1.21
N PRO A 910 -22.52 -31.49 0.55
CA PRO A 910 -21.75 -32.52 1.23
C PRO A 910 -20.32 -32.05 1.57
N THR A 911 -19.89 -32.31 2.80
CA THR A 911 -18.52 -32.04 3.25
C THR A 911 -17.60 -33.24 3.05
N LEU A 912 -16.38 -32.97 2.61
CA LEU A 912 -15.33 -33.96 2.42
C LEU A 912 -14.11 -33.50 3.21
N MET A 913 -13.61 -34.34 4.12
CA MET A 913 -12.35 -34.14 4.80
C MET A 913 -11.23 -34.82 4.02
N VAL A 914 -10.13 -34.12 3.79
CA VAL A 914 -8.92 -34.69 3.16
C VAL A 914 -7.83 -34.79 4.21
N VAL A 915 -7.35 -36.01 4.45
CA VAL A 915 -6.21 -36.29 5.32
C VAL A 915 -5.03 -36.71 4.45
N ARG A 916 -3.82 -36.25 4.76
CA ARG A 916 -2.58 -36.61 4.05
C ARG A 916 -1.53 -37.11 5.03
N GLU A 917 -0.72 -38.05 4.58
CA GLU A 917 0.46 -38.59 5.25
C GLU A 917 1.70 -38.37 4.40
#